data_AF-A0A6Y3UVQ9-F1
#
_entry.id   AF-A0A6Y3UVQ9-F1
#
_cell.length_a   1.000
_cell.length_b   1.000
_cell.length_c   1.000
_cell.angle_alpha   90.00
_cell.angle_beta   90.00
_cell.angle_gamma   90.00
#
_symmetry.space_group_name_H-M   'P 1'
#
loop_
_entity.id
_entity.type
_entity.pdbx_description
1 polymer ?
#
loop_
_entity_poly.entity_id
_entity_poly.type
_entity_poly.pdbx_seq_one_letter_code
_entity_poly.pdbx_strand_id
1 'polypeptide(L)'
;MSNPENGPQLPAIRWPVPKNNRGGEFSNLEEMLAHLEGEATGHWLIGRNGMWHGGIHISDTTTPWYALSGQAMNEAVDFPVPFPGEQAVRCMADGEVVAYRINRDYLSVPWYWGDLCYSGSFVLIRHRIQPGKTAESGLTFYTLYMHLAPWLAYPERDSTAFQVADGQRLKAYVDASRQWVAAELPSGTRVTWDKAVSADTMTGSNGRQYAHVTLAEPVTGCMSLSTGDRVWTVCDRENLVPARDSATRPAWWSPFLPPSRETVQFDTVVCPTPYPIKAGDPVGHLGWFQVPGEDGHEKRYQVHIECLTTDDLPHFLSNPEGTGRDMPAFARCPKDIPVYLQFSGGEIQKGLITTQTETVMALSGQAVTDKEGKRYWPGGSSRGLLAESDMQLLSRYDLAGRGFETTEDSPASFDHLDGKTQPKGLVKTIFERFFSVADNDGKPYSKAVAFNYRQLLDRIDDAKSPQYNPEQYLRAVQNPSMRDHLYRLCVKHPSDWYYSSEAPVWKTFFTPQLKKEAPEWYAYSEKFLIDLRWMHRVAGMVENPWHMHPLVFLDAIAMNAKVWVLGTTSEHYESGGRGPGVVSSGRGDHGGASYGCYQLSSKPGVVQDYIQQSKYKDRLTGLQVGTQEFNTEWKKIASEHKEDFAHEQYLFIKKTHYEVQLGFLGKKGINIKHKRAAIHDMIWS
;
A
#
# COMPACT_ATOMS: atom_id res chain seq x y z
N MET A 1 28.01 11.71 -12.40
CA MET A 1 28.21 10.37 -11.81
C MET A 1 28.76 10.58 -10.42
N SER A 2 27.93 10.50 -9.38
CA SER A 2 28.40 10.45 -8.00
C SER A 2 29.14 9.12 -7.79
N ASN A 3 30.24 9.14 -7.03
CA ASN A 3 30.91 7.91 -6.60
C ASN A 3 29.88 6.97 -5.96
N PRO A 4 29.96 5.64 -6.17
CA PRO A 4 29.12 4.71 -5.43
C PRO A 4 29.37 4.95 -3.95
N GLU A 5 28.36 5.43 -3.23
CA GLU A 5 28.41 5.50 -1.78
C GLU A 5 28.53 4.06 -1.28
N ASN A 6 29.64 3.78 -0.59
CA ASN A 6 29.85 2.50 0.05
C ASN A 6 28.89 2.38 1.24
N GLY A 7 28.10 1.31 1.27
CA GLY A 7 27.17 1.00 2.37
C GLY A 7 25.69 0.91 1.97
N PRO A 8 24.81 0.44 2.87
CA PRO A 8 23.40 0.22 2.54
C PRO A 8 22.64 1.52 2.23
N GLN A 9 21.85 1.50 1.16
CA GLN A 9 20.87 2.54 0.82
C GLN A 9 19.49 1.90 0.76
N LEU A 10 18.63 2.22 1.72
CA LEU A 10 17.30 1.60 1.84
C LEU A 10 16.25 2.72 1.83
N PRO A 11 15.42 2.81 0.78
CA PRO A 11 14.40 3.85 0.73
C PRO A 11 13.34 3.58 1.80
N ALA A 12 12.79 4.64 2.40
CA ALA A 12 11.53 4.52 3.12
C ALA A 12 10.44 4.05 2.13
N ILE A 13 9.48 3.26 2.59
CA ILE A 13 8.39 2.74 1.77
C ILE A 13 7.04 3.01 2.43
N ARG A 14 6.06 3.44 1.63
CA ARG A 14 4.70 3.79 2.04
C ARG A 14 3.68 3.26 1.03
N TRP A 15 2.46 3.00 1.49
CA TRP A 15 1.35 2.68 0.60
C TRP A 15 0.95 3.92 -0.22
N PRO A 16 0.61 3.77 -1.51
CA PRO A 16 0.27 4.91 -2.37
C PRO A 16 -1.01 5.63 -1.92
N VAL A 17 -1.88 4.93 -1.19
CA VAL A 17 -3.09 5.48 -0.57
C VAL A 17 -3.23 4.92 0.85
N PRO A 18 -3.83 5.65 1.80
CA PRO A 18 -4.25 5.18 3.11
C PRO A 18 -5.65 4.54 3.01
N LYS A 19 -6.00 3.82 4.06
CA LYS A 19 -7.24 3.03 4.19
C LYS A 19 -8.53 3.86 4.13
N ASN A 20 -8.48 5.14 4.50
CA ASN A 20 -9.68 5.97 4.61
C ASN A 20 -9.39 7.46 4.47
N ASN A 21 -10.48 8.24 4.41
CA ASN A 21 -10.46 9.70 4.33
C ASN A 21 -9.83 10.41 5.56
N ARG A 22 -9.52 9.69 6.64
CA ARG A 22 -8.83 10.22 7.83
C ARG A 22 -7.31 9.98 7.80
N GLY A 23 -6.78 9.35 6.75
CA GLY A 23 -5.35 9.10 6.59
C GLY A 23 -4.82 7.89 7.37
N GLY A 24 -5.70 6.96 7.80
CA GLY A 24 -5.25 5.74 8.49
C GLY A 24 -4.46 4.82 7.56
N GLU A 25 -3.31 4.32 7.99
CA GLU A 25 -2.49 3.41 7.18
C GLU A 25 -3.08 1.99 7.12
N PHE A 26 -2.87 1.31 5.99
CA PHE A 26 -3.04 -0.14 5.92
C PHE A 26 -1.99 -0.84 6.79
N SER A 27 -2.42 -1.86 7.51
CA SER A 27 -1.60 -2.57 8.48
C SER A 27 -0.55 -3.47 7.82
N ASN A 28 -0.85 -3.97 6.62
CA ASN A 28 0.00 -4.88 5.84
C ASN A 28 -0.45 -4.95 4.37
N LEU A 29 0.33 -5.67 3.56
CA LEU A 29 0.08 -5.91 2.14
C LEU A 29 -1.28 -6.54 1.87
N GLU A 30 -1.73 -7.52 2.65
CA GLU A 30 -2.98 -8.23 2.40
C GLU A 30 -4.20 -7.29 2.52
N GLU A 31 -4.17 -6.37 3.49
CA GLU A 31 -5.22 -5.36 3.65
C GLU A 31 -5.26 -4.38 2.46
N MET A 32 -4.10 -3.98 1.95
CA MET A 32 -4.00 -3.13 0.76
C MET A 32 -4.43 -3.88 -0.51
N LEU A 33 -4.09 -5.16 -0.65
CA LEU A 33 -4.52 -5.96 -1.81
C LEU A 33 -6.03 -6.23 -1.76
N ALA A 34 -6.60 -6.49 -0.59
CA ALA A 34 -8.04 -6.62 -0.41
C ALA A 34 -8.79 -5.31 -0.75
N HIS A 35 -8.19 -4.15 -0.50
CA HIS A 35 -8.72 -2.87 -0.96
C HIS A 35 -8.79 -2.80 -2.49
N LEU A 36 -7.77 -3.29 -3.19
CA LEU A 36 -7.76 -3.36 -4.66
C LEU A 36 -8.71 -4.41 -5.25
N GLU A 37 -9.16 -5.41 -4.48
CA GLU A 37 -10.17 -6.37 -4.95
C GLU A 37 -11.53 -5.68 -5.23
N GLY A 38 -11.75 -4.47 -4.71
CA GLY A 38 -12.91 -3.64 -5.05
C GLY A 38 -12.82 -2.93 -6.40
N GLU A 39 -11.65 -2.94 -7.06
CA GLU A 39 -11.48 -2.33 -8.38
C GLU A 39 -12.05 -3.24 -9.48
N ALA A 40 -12.79 -2.65 -10.42
CA ALA A 40 -13.38 -3.41 -11.54
C ALA A 40 -12.40 -3.68 -12.70
N THR A 41 -11.25 -2.98 -12.71
CA THR A 41 -10.24 -3.06 -13.77
C THR A 41 -8.84 -2.84 -13.21
N GLY A 42 -7.81 -3.03 -14.05
CA GLY A 42 -6.43 -2.72 -13.69
C GLY A 42 -5.78 -3.78 -12.81
N HIS A 43 -6.13 -5.04 -13.04
CA HIS A 43 -5.53 -6.18 -12.35
C HIS A 43 -4.19 -6.54 -12.99
N TRP A 44 -3.22 -6.86 -12.12
CA TRP A 44 -1.86 -7.16 -12.53
C TRP A 44 -1.79 -8.31 -13.54
N LEU A 45 -1.01 -7.98 -14.59
CA LEU A 45 -0.50 -8.68 -15.76
C LEU A 45 -1.39 -8.76 -16.98
N ILE A 46 -2.62 -9.23 -16.84
CA ILE A 46 -3.57 -9.29 -17.96
C ILE A 46 -4.83 -8.55 -17.55
N GLY A 47 -5.10 -7.44 -18.25
CA GLY A 47 -6.25 -6.59 -18.00
C GLY A 47 -7.57 -7.27 -18.38
N ARG A 48 -8.68 -6.66 -17.98
CA ARG A 48 -10.04 -7.18 -18.25
C ARG A 48 -10.34 -7.33 -19.74
N ASN A 49 -9.67 -6.54 -20.58
CA ASN A 49 -9.75 -6.60 -22.04
C ASN A 49 -8.83 -7.66 -22.66
N GLY A 50 -8.13 -8.47 -21.87
CA GLY A 50 -7.19 -9.48 -22.36
C GLY A 50 -5.82 -8.94 -22.73
N MET A 51 -5.59 -7.64 -22.62
CA MET A 51 -4.33 -7.00 -23.00
C MET A 51 -3.31 -7.01 -21.86
N TRP A 52 -2.04 -6.82 -22.22
CA TRP A 52 -0.96 -6.51 -21.29
C TRP A 52 -1.36 -5.41 -20.30
N HIS A 53 -1.03 -5.60 -19.02
CA HIS A 53 -1.23 -4.61 -17.98
C HIS A 53 -0.06 -4.63 -16.98
N GLY A 54 0.87 -3.66 -17.13
CA GLY A 54 2.13 -3.58 -16.38
C GLY A 54 2.01 -2.93 -14.99
N GLY A 55 0.80 -2.78 -14.46
CA GLY A 55 0.58 -2.00 -13.25
C GLY A 55 -0.65 -2.39 -12.46
N ILE A 56 -1.15 -1.44 -11.68
CA ILE A 56 -2.41 -1.51 -10.95
C ILE A 56 -3.21 -0.23 -11.14
N HIS A 57 -4.53 -0.31 -11.05
CA HIS A 57 -5.38 0.88 -10.94
C HIS A 57 -5.80 1.12 -9.50
N ILE A 58 -5.94 2.39 -9.13
CA ILE A 58 -6.69 2.84 -7.95
C ILE A 58 -7.69 3.86 -8.46
N SER A 59 -8.98 3.68 -8.18
CA SER A 59 -10.06 4.55 -8.66
C SER A 59 -10.91 5.16 -7.55
N ASP A 60 -11.80 6.05 -7.94
CA ASP A 60 -12.87 6.59 -7.10
C ASP A 60 -13.85 5.54 -6.58
N THR A 61 -13.84 4.32 -7.13
CA THR A 61 -14.64 3.19 -6.63
C THR A 61 -14.22 2.79 -5.22
N THR A 62 -12.91 2.67 -4.99
CA THR A 62 -12.36 2.24 -3.70
C THR A 62 -11.84 3.42 -2.88
N THR A 63 -11.41 4.50 -3.56
CA THR A 63 -10.68 5.61 -2.95
C THR A 63 -11.21 6.99 -3.42
N PRO A 64 -12.52 7.29 -3.26
CA PRO A 64 -13.14 8.51 -3.77
C PRO A 64 -12.57 9.82 -3.19
N TRP A 65 -12.04 9.78 -1.96
CA TRP A 65 -11.44 10.96 -1.31
C TRP A 65 -10.10 11.39 -1.95
N TYR A 66 -9.59 10.65 -2.94
CA TYR A 66 -8.40 11.00 -3.73
C TYR A 66 -8.74 11.57 -5.12
N ALA A 67 -10.00 11.50 -5.54
CA ALA A 67 -10.46 12.10 -6.78
C ALA A 67 -10.50 13.63 -6.65
N LEU A 68 -10.07 14.32 -7.71
CA LEU A 68 -10.10 15.77 -7.78
C LEU A 68 -10.78 16.18 -9.07
N SER A 69 -11.98 16.73 -8.94
CA SER A 69 -12.73 17.23 -10.08
C SER A 69 -12.12 18.51 -10.65
N GLY A 70 -12.06 18.57 -11.98
CA GLY A 70 -11.79 19.78 -12.72
C GLY A 70 -13.01 20.70 -12.82
N GLN A 71 -12.97 21.59 -13.80
CA GLN A 71 -14.02 22.58 -14.08
C GLN A 71 -14.76 22.30 -15.40
N ALA A 72 -14.50 21.14 -16.02
CA ALA A 72 -15.03 20.84 -17.34
C ALA A 72 -16.54 20.51 -17.25
N MET A 73 -17.34 21.08 -18.15
CA MET A 73 -18.81 20.91 -18.12
C MET A 73 -19.22 19.44 -18.34
N ASN A 74 -18.50 18.72 -19.18
CA ASN A 74 -18.74 17.29 -19.45
C ASN A 74 -18.40 16.40 -18.24
N GLU A 75 -17.40 16.78 -17.45
CA GLU A 75 -17.07 16.13 -16.17
C GLU A 75 -18.25 16.22 -15.20
N ALA A 76 -18.95 17.36 -15.14
CA ALA A 76 -20.13 17.56 -14.30
C ALA A 76 -21.38 16.77 -14.75
N VAL A 77 -21.47 16.39 -16.03
CA VAL A 77 -22.51 15.44 -16.49
C VAL A 77 -22.21 14.04 -15.96
N ASP A 78 -20.93 13.68 -15.95
CA ASP A 78 -20.49 12.38 -15.52
C ASP A 78 -20.50 12.20 -14.00
N PHE A 79 -20.11 13.25 -13.29
CA PHE A 79 -20.02 13.37 -11.84
C PHE A 79 -20.68 14.68 -11.38
N PRO A 80 -22.01 14.68 -11.17
CA PRO A 80 -22.76 15.89 -10.79
C PRO A 80 -22.34 16.51 -9.44
N VAL A 81 -21.69 15.72 -8.58
CA VAL A 81 -21.11 16.17 -7.33
C VAL A 81 -19.59 16.15 -7.48
N PRO A 82 -18.92 17.32 -7.50
CA PRO A 82 -17.46 17.39 -7.63
C PRO A 82 -16.75 16.73 -6.45
N PHE A 83 -15.65 16.04 -6.74
CA PHE A 83 -14.74 15.53 -5.73
C PHE A 83 -13.74 16.60 -5.31
N PRO A 84 -13.56 16.85 -4.00
CA PRO A 84 -12.75 17.95 -3.51
C PRO A 84 -11.24 17.64 -3.43
N GLY A 85 -10.80 16.40 -3.68
CA GLY A 85 -9.41 15.98 -3.48
C GLY A 85 -8.97 16.12 -2.03
N GLU A 86 -9.69 15.48 -1.10
CA GLU A 86 -9.40 15.55 0.34
C GLU A 86 -7.99 15.06 0.68
N GLN A 87 -7.45 14.16 -0.14
CA GLN A 87 -6.10 13.62 0.00
C GLN A 87 -5.47 13.33 -1.38
N ALA A 88 -4.14 13.27 -1.41
CA ALA A 88 -3.36 13.06 -2.64
C ALA A 88 -2.62 11.72 -2.63
N VAL A 89 -2.55 11.06 -3.80
CA VAL A 89 -1.74 9.86 -4.07
C VAL A 89 -0.32 10.11 -3.58
N ARG A 90 0.26 9.15 -2.87
CA ARG A 90 1.55 9.29 -2.19
C ARG A 90 2.67 8.62 -2.94
N CYS A 91 3.86 9.19 -2.82
CA CYS A 91 5.09 8.58 -3.30
C CYS A 91 5.35 7.31 -2.50
N MET A 92 5.51 6.17 -3.18
CA MET A 92 5.59 4.88 -2.49
C MET A 92 6.99 4.61 -1.91
N ALA A 93 8.02 5.25 -2.44
CA ALA A 93 9.39 5.09 -1.96
C ALA A 93 10.19 6.39 -2.09
N ASP A 94 11.20 6.58 -1.22
CA ASP A 94 12.13 7.70 -1.38
C ASP A 94 12.78 7.65 -2.77
N GLY A 95 12.90 8.81 -3.42
CA GLY A 95 13.42 8.87 -4.77
C GLY A 95 13.56 10.28 -5.31
N GLU A 96 13.58 10.36 -6.62
CA GLU A 96 13.72 11.62 -7.36
C GLU A 96 12.86 11.62 -8.62
N VAL A 97 12.21 12.75 -8.91
CA VAL A 97 11.42 12.93 -10.14
C VAL A 97 12.38 13.09 -11.31
N VAL A 98 12.27 12.19 -12.30
CA VAL A 98 13.18 12.13 -13.45
C VAL A 98 12.51 12.40 -14.80
N ALA A 99 11.19 12.26 -14.86
CA ALA A 99 10.39 12.67 -16.00
C ALA A 99 8.96 12.97 -15.56
N TYR A 100 8.28 13.89 -16.23
CA TYR A 100 6.87 14.17 -16.00
C TYR A 100 6.22 14.79 -17.23
N ARG A 101 4.88 14.77 -17.24
CA ARG A 101 4.05 15.66 -18.05
C ARG A 101 2.95 16.22 -17.17
N ILE A 102 2.85 17.54 -17.11
CA ILE A 102 1.73 18.24 -16.50
C ILE A 102 0.85 18.70 -17.65
N ASN A 103 -0.33 18.11 -17.82
CA ASN A 103 -1.29 18.67 -18.75
C ASN A 103 -1.93 19.92 -18.14
N ARG A 104 -2.18 20.93 -18.99
CA ARG A 104 -2.88 22.12 -18.53
C ARG A 104 -4.32 21.77 -18.13
N ASP A 105 -4.98 21.00 -18.99
CA ASP A 105 -6.33 20.47 -18.79
C ASP A 105 -6.42 19.02 -19.30
N TYR A 106 -7.56 18.36 -19.15
CA TYR A 106 -7.78 17.03 -19.71
C TYR A 106 -7.61 17.01 -21.23
N LEU A 107 -7.10 15.90 -21.76
CA LEU A 107 -7.03 15.66 -23.19
C LEU A 107 -8.40 15.21 -23.68
N SER A 108 -8.78 15.59 -24.91
CA SER A 108 -10.05 15.19 -25.51
C SER A 108 -9.89 14.55 -26.89
N VAL A 109 -10.82 13.65 -27.22
CA VAL A 109 -10.92 12.99 -28.52
C VAL A 109 -12.38 13.00 -28.98
N PRO A 110 -12.68 13.44 -30.21
CA PRO A 110 -14.03 13.38 -30.74
C PRO A 110 -14.61 11.96 -30.74
N TRP A 111 -15.86 11.82 -30.28
CA TRP A 111 -16.63 10.57 -30.30
C TRP A 111 -18.08 10.81 -30.75
N TYR A 112 -18.84 9.74 -31.00
CA TYR A 112 -20.18 9.80 -31.63
C TYR A 112 -21.15 10.82 -30.99
N TRP A 113 -21.10 11.00 -29.68
CA TRP A 113 -22.06 11.82 -28.91
C TRP A 113 -21.41 12.98 -28.16
N GLY A 114 -20.15 13.29 -28.46
CA GLY A 114 -19.36 14.31 -27.77
C GLY A 114 -17.93 13.85 -27.54
N ASP A 115 -17.06 14.75 -27.15
CA ASP A 115 -15.67 14.42 -26.89
C ASP A 115 -15.52 13.52 -25.65
N LEU A 116 -14.71 12.48 -25.77
CA LEU A 116 -14.23 11.69 -24.62
C LEU A 116 -12.94 12.31 -24.08
N CYS A 117 -12.86 12.41 -22.77
CA CYS A 117 -11.77 13.04 -22.05
C CYS A 117 -10.99 12.06 -21.20
N TYR A 118 -9.68 12.30 -21.08
CA TYR A 118 -8.81 11.51 -20.22
C TYR A 118 -7.61 12.31 -19.75
N SER A 119 -7.09 11.94 -18.58
CA SER A 119 -5.82 12.48 -18.11
C SER A 119 -4.62 11.88 -18.85
N GLY A 120 -3.78 12.75 -19.38
CA GLY A 120 -2.43 12.43 -19.84
C GLY A 120 -1.33 12.81 -18.84
N SER A 121 -1.65 13.38 -17.68
CA SER A 121 -0.60 13.84 -16.75
C SER A 121 0.06 12.65 -16.07
N PHE A 122 1.37 12.71 -15.93
CA PHE A 122 2.14 11.67 -15.24
C PHE A 122 3.39 12.22 -14.57
N VAL A 123 3.91 11.43 -13.64
CA VAL A 123 5.25 11.60 -13.09
C VAL A 123 5.94 10.25 -12.95
N LEU A 124 7.22 10.23 -13.31
CA LEU A 124 8.11 9.09 -13.18
C LEU A 124 9.15 9.39 -12.10
N ILE A 125 9.19 8.54 -11.10
CA ILE A 125 10.09 8.67 -9.95
C ILE A 125 11.12 7.55 -10.02
N ARG A 126 12.40 7.92 -9.97
CA ARG A 126 13.53 6.98 -9.86
C ARG A 126 13.83 6.73 -8.39
N HIS A 127 14.05 5.47 -8.05
CA HIS A 127 14.41 5.00 -6.72
C HIS A 127 15.71 4.21 -6.80
N ARG A 128 16.41 4.16 -5.66
CA ARG A 128 17.61 3.33 -5.52
C ARG A 128 17.52 2.53 -4.24
N ILE A 129 17.78 1.23 -4.34
CA ILE A 129 17.97 0.34 -3.21
C ILE A 129 19.32 -0.35 -3.35
N GLN A 130 20.08 -0.45 -2.26
CA GLN A 130 21.34 -1.17 -2.17
C GLN A 130 21.39 -1.79 -0.77
N PRO A 131 20.93 -3.03 -0.58
CA PRO A 131 20.92 -3.66 0.73
C PRO A 131 22.32 -3.95 1.28
N GLY A 132 23.23 -4.37 0.41
CA GLY A 132 24.59 -4.77 0.75
C GLY A 132 25.56 -3.61 0.81
N LYS A 133 26.86 -3.93 0.78
CA LYS A 133 27.92 -2.92 0.91
C LYS A 133 28.31 -2.33 -0.44
N THR A 134 28.11 -3.07 -1.51
CA THR A 134 28.56 -2.72 -2.86
C THR A 134 27.38 -2.51 -3.81
N ALA A 135 27.69 -2.03 -5.00
CA ALA A 135 26.68 -1.87 -6.06
C ALA A 135 26.14 -3.21 -6.60
N GLU A 136 26.77 -4.35 -6.30
CA GLU A 136 26.30 -5.68 -6.74
C GLU A 136 24.92 -6.01 -6.17
N SER A 137 24.64 -5.59 -4.93
CA SER A 137 23.31 -5.70 -4.33
C SER A 137 22.35 -4.57 -4.74
N GLY A 138 22.77 -3.64 -5.60
CA GLY A 138 22.00 -2.47 -5.99
C GLY A 138 20.91 -2.75 -7.02
N LEU A 139 19.80 -2.01 -6.95
CA LEU A 139 18.79 -1.91 -7.99
C LEU A 139 18.31 -0.46 -8.11
N THR A 140 18.34 0.05 -9.34
CA THR A 140 17.59 1.24 -9.74
C THR A 140 16.24 0.80 -10.28
N PHE A 141 15.16 1.29 -9.69
CA PHE A 141 13.81 1.02 -10.16
C PHE A 141 13.00 2.30 -10.22
N TYR A 142 11.86 2.26 -10.90
CA TYR A 142 11.04 3.41 -11.16
C TYR A 142 9.60 3.13 -10.76
N THR A 143 8.91 4.12 -10.24
CA THR A 143 7.46 4.10 -10.11
C THR A 143 6.86 5.13 -11.05
N LEU A 144 5.92 4.69 -11.89
CA LEU A 144 5.14 5.54 -12.78
C LEU A 144 3.79 5.82 -12.12
N TYR A 145 3.37 7.08 -12.09
CA TYR A 145 2.02 7.48 -11.71
C TYR A 145 1.38 8.17 -12.91
N MET A 146 0.51 7.45 -13.60
CA MET A 146 -0.15 7.86 -14.84
C MET A 146 -1.62 8.20 -14.58
N HIS A 147 -2.18 9.08 -15.41
CA HIS A 147 -3.56 9.59 -15.30
C HIS A 147 -3.83 10.50 -14.09
N LEU A 148 -2.85 11.28 -13.64
CA LEU A 148 -3.03 12.22 -12.53
C LEU A 148 -3.90 13.43 -12.91
N ALA A 149 -4.61 14.06 -11.97
CA ALA A 149 -5.39 15.27 -12.26
C ALA A 149 -4.53 16.39 -12.90
N PRO A 150 -5.05 17.12 -13.91
CA PRO A 150 -4.31 18.17 -14.63
C PRO A 150 -4.13 19.43 -13.78
N TRP A 151 -3.33 20.38 -14.26
CA TRP A 151 -3.04 21.62 -13.55
C TRP A 151 -4.29 22.41 -13.17
N LEU A 152 -5.23 22.60 -14.10
CA LEU A 152 -6.45 23.39 -13.87
C LEU A 152 -7.46 22.73 -12.92
N ALA A 153 -7.29 21.45 -12.57
CA ALA A 153 -8.09 20.81 -11.54
C ALA A 153 -7.70 21.26 -10.12
N TYR A 154 -6.48 21.79 -9.95
CA TYR A 154 -6.05 22.34 -8.67
C TYR A 154 -6.51 23.80 -8.56
N PRO A 155 -7.13 24.20 -7.45
CA PRO A 155 -7.62 25.56 -7.27
C PRO A 155 -6.50 26.58 -7.41
N GLU A 156 -6.84 27.77 -7.91
CA GLU A 156 -5.89 28.84 -8.19
C GLU A 156 -5.12 29.30 -6.94
N ARG A 157 -3.94 29.89 -7.18
CA ARG A 157 -3.02 30.40 -6.13
C ARG A 157 -3.66 31.43 -5.18
N ASP A 158 -4.74 32.07 -5.61
CA ASP A 158 -5.41 33.15 -4.91
C ASP A 158 -6.76 32.72 -4.33
N SER A 159 -6.91 31.43 -3.99
CA SER A 159 -8.03 30.99 -3.18
C SER A 159 -8.07 31.84 -1.92
N THR A 160 -9.12 32.65 -1.81
CA THR A 160 -9.38 33.43 -0.62
C THR A 160 -9.91 32.54 0.49
N ALA A 161 -10.19 31.26 0.25
CA ALA A 161 -10.72 30.35 1.28
C ALA A 161 -9.60 29.78 2.18
N PHE A 162 -9.69 30.08 3.47
CA PHE A 162 -8.79 29.60 4.53
C PHE A 162 -9.59 28.91 5.63
N GLN A 163 -8.89 28.17 6.48
CA GLN A 163 -9.42 27.64 7.73
C GLN A 163 -8.37 27.70 8.84
N VAL A 164 -8.82 27.63 10.08
CA VAL A 164 -7.94 27.44 11.25
C VAL A 164 -7.31 26.06 11.19
N ALA A 165 -5.98 25.98 11.30
CA ALA A 165 -5.24 24.72 11.20
C ALA A 165 -5.60 23.71 12.31
N ASP A 166 -5.37 22.43 12.03
CA ASP A 166 -5.72 21.36 12.95
C ASP A 166 -4.99 21.49 14.29
N GLY A 167 -5.75 21.31 15.38
CA GLY A 167 -5.23 21.45 16.74
C GLY A 167 -4.96 22.89 17.18
N GLN A 168 -5.20 23.89 16.32
CA GLN A 168 -5.12 25.29 16.67
C GLN A 168 -6.46 25.81 17.22
N ARG A 169 -6.35 26.89 17.98
CA ARG A 169 -7.50 27.69 18.44
C ARG A 169 -7.07 29.15 18.47
N LEU A 170 -7.67 29.96 17.60
CA LEU A 170 -7.22 31.34 17.39
C LEU A 170 -8.17 32.33 18.05
N LYS A 171 -7.65 33.48 18.46
CA LYS A 171 -8.47 34.59 18.96
C LYS A 171 -8.95 35.45 17.79
N ALA A 172 -10.25 35.69 17.70
CA ALA A 172 -10.86 36.65 16.79
C ALA A 172 -11.03 37.99 17.52
N TYR A 173 -10.38 39.04 17.02
CA TYR A 173 -10.46 40.39 17.56
C TYR A 173 -11.42 41.25 16.75
N VAL A 174 -12.14 42.15 17.43
CA VAL A 174 -13.10 43.06 16.80
C VAL A 174 -12.44 44.07 15.86
N ASP A 175 -11.17 44.42 16.11
CA ASP A 175 -10.45 45.43 15.36
C ASP A 175 -8.91 45.23 15.41
N ALA A 176 -8.22 46.10 14.69
CA ALA A 176 -6.77 46.18 14.56
C ALA A 176 -6.00 46.36 15.88
N SER A 177 -6.62 46.99 16.89
CA SER A 177 -6.00 47.25 18.19
C SER A 177 -5.75 45.94 18.96
N ARG A 178 -6.53 44.90 18.65
CA ARG A 178 -6.49 43.58 19.29
C ARG A 178 -6.68 43.65 20.82
N GLN A 179 -7.35 44.69 21.31
CA GLN A 179 -7.67 44.86 22.74
C GLN A 179 -8.84 43.99 23.18
N TRP A 180 -9.80 43.75 22.29
CA TRP A 180 -11.04 43.03 22.60
C TRP A 180 -11.19 41.78 21.73
N VAL A 181 -11.35 40.64 22.38
CA VAL A 181 -11.60 39.35 21.73
C VAL A 181 -13.11 39.17 21.58
N ALA A 182 -13.58 39.07 20.34
CA ALA A 182 -14.98 38.82 20.01
C ALA A 182 -15.37 37.35 20.26
N ALA A 183 -14.51 36.43 19.81
CA ALA A 183 -14.70 35.00 19.92
C ALA A 183 -13.38 34.24 19.82
N GLU A 184 -13.41 32.93 20.05
CA GLU A 184 -12.34 32.01 19.67
C GLU A 184 -12.76 31.24 18.43
N LEU A 185 -11.85 31.12 17.46
CA LEU A 185 -12.01 30.33 16.25
C LEU A 185 -11.42 28.93 16.52
N PRO A 186 -12.24 27.88 16.69
CA PRO A 186 -11.74 26.52 16.84
C PRO A 186 -11.06 26.00 15.57
N SER A 187 -10.33 24.90 15.72
CA SER A 187 -9.78 24.10 14.63
C SER A 187 -10.81 23.85 13.53
N GLY A 188 -10.45 24.09 12.28
CA GLY A 188 -11.31 23.89 11.11
C GLY A 188 -12.27 25.06 10.80
N THR A 189 -12.34 26.11 11.62
CA THR A 189 -13.22 27.26 11.32
C THR A 189 -12.83 27.92 10.00
N ARG A 190 -13.80 28.02 9.10
CA ARG A 190 -13.65 28.54 7.73
C ARG A 190 -13.75 30.05 7.68
N VAL A 191 -12.83 30.65 6.93
CA VAL A 191 -12.76 32.10 6.72
C VAL A 191 -12.38 32.41 5.28
N THR A 192 -12.69 33.61 4.80
CA THR A 192 -12.13 34.16 3.58
C THR A 192 -11.12 35.27 3.85
N TRP A 193 -9.99 35.23 3.16
CA TRP A 193 -8.88 36.16 3.27
C TRP A 193 -8.25 36.38 1.90
N ASP A 194 -8.39 37.59 1.37
CA ASP A 194 -7.71 38.01 0.15
C ASP A 194 -6.33 38.58 0.48
N LYS A 195 -5.27 37.82 0.15
CA LYS A 195 -3.88 38.21 0.38
C LYS A 195 -3.42 39.37 -0.50
N ALA A 196 -4.12 39.67 -1.60
CA ALA A 196 -3.81 40.81 -2.45
C ALA A 196 -4.22 42.14 -1.80
N VAL A 197 -5.19 42.11 -0.88
CA VAL A 197 -5.65 43.29 -0.14
C VAL A 197 -4.70 43.58 1.01
N SER A 198 -3.68 44.41 0.76
CA SER A 198 -2.68 44.79 1.77
C SER A 198 -3.27 45.35 3.08
N ALA A 199 -4.43 46.02 3.02
CA ALA A 199 -5.14 46.53 4.19
C ALA A 199 -5.68 45.43 5.12
N ASP A 200 -5.84 44.21 4.62
CA ASP A 200 -6.32 43.06 5.37
C ASP A 200 -5.19 42.26 6.01
N THR A 201 -3.95 42.78 6.01
CA THR A 201 -2.81 42.16 6.69
C THR A 201 -2.06 43.19 7.52
N MET A 202 -1.63 42.81 8.73
CA MET A 202 -0.77 43.65 9.56
C MET A 202 0.26 42.86 10.34
N THR A 203 1.36 43.51 10.69
CA THR A 203 2.34 42.99 11.65
C THR A 203 2.08 43.59 13.02
N GLY A 204 1.79 42.75 14.01
CA GLY A 204 1.64 43.18 15.40
C GLY A 204 2.96 43.56 16.05
N SER A 205 2.91 44.32 17.14
CA SER A 205 4.07 44.69 17.97
C SER A 205 4.86 43.49 18.54
N ASN A 206 4.26 42.30 18.55
CA ASN A 206 4.87 41.03 18.94
C ASN A 206 5.58 40.30 17.78
N GLY A 207 5.69 40.92 16.60
CA GLY A 207 6.31 40.35 15.41
C GLY A 207 5.45 39.29 14.68
N ARG A 208 4.19 39.11 15.09
CA ARG A 208 3.25 38.15 14.47
C ARG A 208 2.48 38.81 13.32
N GLN A 209 2.14 38.05 12.29
CA GLN A 209 1.23 38.53 11.24
C GLN A 209 -0.22 38.23 11.59
N TYR A 210 -1.10 39.18 11.30
CA TYR A 210 -2.54 39.09 11.48
C TYR A 210 -3.25 39.38 10.16
N ALA A 211 -4.37 38.71 9.94
CA ALA A 211 -5.23 38.89 8.78
C ALA A 211 -6.63 39.34 9.21
N HIS A 212 -7.24 40.20 8.41
CA HIS A 212 -8.63 40.62 8.55
C HIS A 212 -9.52 39.74 7.70
N VAL A 213 -10.02 38.68 8.32
CA VAL A 213 -10.70 37.58 7.63
C VAL A 213 -12.21 37.72 7.77
N THR A 214 -12.95 37.23 6.78
CA THR A 214 -14.42 37.17 6.81
C THR A 214 -14.86 35.77 7.20
N LEU A 215 -15.74 35.61 8.17
CA LEU A 215 -16.22 34.30 8.59
C LEU A 215 -17.10 33.67 7.51
N ALA A 216 -16.82 32.42 7.14
CA ALA A 216 -17.65 31.66 6.20
C ALA A 216 -18.78 30.89 6.90
N GLU A 217 -18.72 30.79 8.22
CA GLU A 217 -19.70 30.10 9.06
C GLU A 217 -19.89 30.89 10.38
N PRO A 218 -21.05 30.76 11.04
CA PRO A 218 -21.28 31.44 12.31
C PRO A 218 -20.38 30.86 13.41
N VAL A 219 -19.87 31.73 14.28
CA VAL A 219 -19.04 31.35 15.43
C VAL A 219 -19.65 31.90 16.70
N THR A 220 -19.93 31.01 17.64
CA THR A 220 -20.47 31.38 18.95
C THR A 220 -19.35 31.49 19.98
N GLY A 221 -19.19 32.66 20.58
CA GLY A 221 -18.20 32.93 21.63
C GLY A 221 -18.70 33.93 22.66
N CYS A 222 -17.83 34.86 23.09
CA CYS A 222 -18.21 35.98 23.95
C CYS A 222 -19.20 36.93 23.26
N MET A 223 -19.14 37.00 21.93
CA MET A 223 -20.14 37.56 21.04
C MET A 223 -20.60 36.48 20.07
N SER A 224 -21.84 36.57 19.60
CA SER A 224 -22.34 35.73 18.50
C SER A 224 -21.98 36.39 17.18
N LEU A 225 -21.08 35.78 16.42
CA LEU A 225 -20.67 36.23 15.09
C LEU A 225 -21.39 35.40 14.03
N SER A 226 -21.88 36.06 12.99
CA SER A 226 -22.58 35.45 11.86
C SER A 226 -21.66 35.25 10.66
N THR A 227 -22.07 34.41 9.72
CA THR A 227 -21.42 34.33 8.40
C THR A 227 -21.38 35.71 7.74
N GLY A 228 -20.22 36.10 7.22
CA GLY A 228 -19.98 37.41 6.61
C GLY A 228 -19.38 38.45 7.56
N ASP A 229 -19.36 38.19 8.88
CA ASP A 229 -18.69 39.10 9.83
C ASP A 229 -17.17 39.06 9.63
N ARG A 230 -16.52 40.21 9.82
CA ARG A 230 -15.07 40.34 9.66
C ARG A 230 -14.39 40.46 11.01
N VAL A 231 -13.29 39.73 11.18
CA VAL A 231 -12.50 39.70 12.42
C VAL A 231 -11.01 39.66 12.12
N TRP A 232 -10.20 40.20 13.02
CA TRP A 232 -8.76 40.06 12.96
C TRP A 232 -8.32 38.79 13.67
N THR A 233 -7.48 37.97 13.04
CA THR A 233 -6.90 36.77 13.66
C THR A 233 -5.45 36.58 13.21
N VAL A 234 -4.69 35.77 13.95
CA VAL A 234 -3.28 35.48 13.63
C VAL A 234 -3.19 34.54 12.42
N CYS A 235 -2.31 34.83 11.46
CA CYS A 235 -2.27 34.12 10.17
C CYS A 235 -0.88 33.56 9.80
N ASP A 236 0.18 33.94 10.52
CA ASP A 236 1.53 33.40 10.32
C ASP A 236 1.70 31.98 10.88
N ARG A 237 2.85 31.35 10.60
CA ARG A 237 3.24 30.04 11.15
C ARG A 237 2.14 28.98 11.03
N GLU A 238 1.50 28.94 9.86
CA GLU A 238 0.45 27.96 9.52
C GLU A 238 -0.76 27.98 10.49
N ASN A 239 -1.03 29.10 11.17
CA ASN A 239 -2.23 29.22 12.00
C ASN A 239 -3.51 29.26 11.15
N LEU A 240 -3.44 29.95 10.00
CA LEU A 240 -4.44 29.85 8.93
C LEU A 240 -3.82 29.11 7.75
N VAL A 241 -4.45 28.01 7.37
CA VAL A 241 -4.10 27.22 6.19
C VAL A 241 -5.21 27.36 5.15
N PRO A 242 -4.94 27.17 3.85
CA PRO A 242 -6.01 27.08 2.85
C PRO A 242 -7.10 26.12 3.33
N ALA A 243 -8.37 26.48 3.14
CA ALA A 243 -9.50 25.64 3.53
C ALA A 243 -9.34 24.25 2.87
N ARG A 244 -9.74 23.17 3.54
CA ARG A 244 -9.62 21.78 3.05
C ARG A 244 -10.28 21.56 1.67
N ASP A 245 -11.12 22.48 1.22
CA ASP A 245 -11.67 22.53 -0.14
C ASP A 245 -10.60 22.86 -1.20
N SER A 246 -9.35 23.17 -0.81
CA SER A 246 -8.22 23.28 -1.74
C SER A 246 -7.36 22.02 -1.70
N ALA A 247 -7.51 21.19 -2.73
CA ALA A 247 -6.72 19.98 -2.91
C ALA A 247 -5.21 20.24 -2.79
N THR A 248 -4.51 19.36 -2.06
CA THR A 248 -3.07 19.51 -1.81
C THR A 248 -2.28 19.36 -3.10
N ARG A 249 -1.58 20.40 -3.55
CA ARG A 249 -0.76 20.30 -4.76
C ARG A 249 0.38 19.29 -4.58
N PRO A 250 0.83 18.63 -5.66
CA PRO A 250 1.97 17.72 -5.61
C PRO A 250 3.22 18.39 -5.02
N ALA A 251 3.92 17.68 -4.14
CA ALA A 251 5.13 18.19 -3.48
C ALA A 251 6.26 18.50 -4.49
N TRP A 252 6.35 17.68 -5.55
CA TRP A 252 7.32 17.85 -6.61
C TRP A 252 7.07 19.08 -7.51
N TRP A 253 5.94 19.79 -7.34
CA TRP A 253 5.70 21.07 -8.00
C TRP A 253 6.43 22.24 -7.35
N SER A 254 7.16 22.04 -6.25
CA SER A 254 7.88 23.10 -5.54
C SER A 254 8.76 24.00 -6.43
N PRO A 255 9.43 23.55 -7.52
CA PRO A 255 10.17 24.45 -8.41
C PRO A 255 9.29 25.46 -9.16
N PHE A 256 8.01 25.14 -9.36
CA PHE A 256 7.06 25.99 -10.04
C PHE A 256 6.28 26.90 -9.09
N LEU A 257 6.31 26.59 -7.79
CA LEU A 257 5.53 27.25 -6.75
C LEU A 257 6.38 28.26 -5.96
N PRO A 258 5.77 29.35 -5.45
CA PRO A 258 6.50 30.36 -4.67
C PRO A 258 7.29 29.75 -3.49
N PRO A 259 8.50 30.24 -3.21
CA PRO A 259 9.15 31.40 -3.81
C PRO A 259 9.79 31.14 -5.18
N SER A 260 9.89 29.87 -5.61
CA SER A 260 10.42 29.50 -6.92
C SER A 260 9.47 29.94 -8.04
N ARG A 261 10.03 30.25 -9.23
CA ARG A 261 9.28 30.81 -10.36
C ARG A 261 9.70 30.19 -11.69
N GLU A 262 10.10 28.91 -11.69
CA GLU A 262 10.32 28.22 -12.95
C GLU A 262 9.00 28.19 -13.75
N THR A 263 9.11 28.39 -15.07
CA THR A 263 7.94 28.36 -15.94
C THR A 263 7.52 26.92 -16.16
N VAL A 264 6.28 26.59 -15.79
CA VAL A 264 5.71 25.27 -16.08
C VAL A 264 5.59 25.09 -17.59
N GLN A 265 6.12 23.97 -18.10
CA GLN A 265 5.89 23.54 -19.47
C GLN A 265 4.72 22.57 -19.48
N PHE A 266 3.58 23.01 -20.02
CA PHE A 266 2.38 22.20 -20.12
C PHE A 266 2.42 21.27 -21.35
N ASP A 267 1.68 20.17 -21.25
CA ASP A 267 1.30 19.28 -22.37
C ASP A 267 2.49 18.64 -23.11
N THR A 268 3.68 18.67 -22.51
CA THR A 268 4.91 18.07 -23.04
C THR A 268 5.60 17.21 -21.98
N VAL A 269 6.40 16.26 -22.44
CA VAL A 269 7.25 15.43 -21.58
C VAL A 269 8.51 16.21 -21.25
N VAL A 270 8.76 16.41 -19.95
CA VAL A 270 9.95 17.11 -19.43
C VAL A 270 10.81 16.12 -18.67
N CYS A 271 12.11 16.13 -18.95
CA CYS A 271 13.13 15.41 -18.18
C CYS A 271 13.94 16.44 -17.39
N PRO A 272 13.57 16.75 -16.13
CA PRO A 272 14.24 17.78 -15.37
C PRO A 272 15.63 17.35 -14.89
N THR A 273 16.38 18.30 -14.32
CA THR A 273 17.40 17.91 -13.34
C THR A 273 16.66 17.29 -12.15
N PRO A 274 17.02 16.08 -11.69
CA PRO A 274 16.16 15.36 -10.76
C PRO A 274 15.84 16.12 -9.46
N TYR A 275 14.57 16.08 -9.05
CA TYR A 275 14.09 16.69 -7.81
C TYR A 275 13.84 15.63 -6.75
N PRO A 276 14.32 15.77 -5.51
CA PRO A 276 14.06 14.79 -4.46
C PRO A 276 12.57 14.76 -4.08
N ILE A 277 12.06 13.57 -3.79
CA ILE A 277 10.72 13.33 -3.25
C ILE A 277 10.80 12.19 -2.22
N LYS A 278 10.08 12.33 -1.11
CA LYS A 278 10.09 11.36 0.00
C LYS A 278 8.89 10.44 -0.05
N ALA A 279 9.07 9.22 0.46
CA ALA A 279 7.97 8.29 0.64
C ALA A 279 6.88 8.92 1.52
N GLY A 280 5.65 8.94 1.04
CA GLY A 280 4.51 9.60 1.69
C GLY A 280 4.20 11.00 1.14
N ASP A 281 5.11 11.64 0.41
CA ASP A 281 4.86 12.97 -0.18
C ASP A 281 3.74 12.90 -1.24
N PRO A 282 2.90 13.96 -1.37
CA PRO A 282 1.84 14.01 -2.37
C PRO A 282 2.41 14.07 -3.79
N VAL A 283 1.99 13.12 -4.63
CA VAL A 283 2.37 12.97 -6.04
C VAL A 283 1.31 13.58 -6.96
N GLY A 284 0.03 13.52 -6.58
CA GLY A 284 -1.10 14.09 -7.32
C GLY A 284 -2.43 13.48 -6.89
N HIS A 285 -3.49 13.77 -7.62
CA HIS A 285 -4.84 13.22 -7.39
C HIS A 285 -5.26 12.31 -8.54
N LEU A 286 -6.28 11.48 -8.32
CA LEU A 286 -6.86 10.67 -9.39
C LEU A 286 -7.43 11.61 -10.46
N GLY A 287 -7.07 11.38 -11.71
CA GLY A 287 -7.55 12.16 -12.84
C GLY A 287 -8.77 11.52 -13.48
N TRP A 288 -9.66 12.34 -14.00
CA TRP A 288 -10.82 11.90 -14.75
C TRP A 288 -10.43 11.16 -16.04
N PHE A 289 -11.16 10.08 -16.32
CA PHE A 289 -10.87 9.16 -17.41
C PHE A 289 -12.17 8.58 -17.98
N GLN A 290 -12.36 8.74 -19.29
CA GLN A 290 -13.45 8.12 -20.04
C GLN A 290 -12.91 7.10 -21.03
N VAL A 291 -13.60 5.97 -21.16
CA VAL A 291 -13.28 4.90 -22.12
C VAL A 291 -14.52 4.65 -22.97
N PRO A 292 -14.42 4.61 -24.31
CA PRO A 292 -15.56 4.28 -25.15
C PRO A 292 -16.11 2.88 -24.84
N GLY A 293 -17.43 2.72 -24.94
CA GLY A 293 -18.15 1.45 -24.82
C GLY A 293 -19.21 1.31 -25.90
N GLU A 294 -19.85 0.14 -26.00
CA GLU A 294 -20.85 -0.14 -27.06
C GLU A 294 -22.04 0.85 -27.03
N ASP A 295 -22.51 1.21 -25.83
CA ASP A 295 -23.67 2.10 -25.63
C ASP A 295 -23.30 3.49 -25.04
N GLY A 296 -22.04 3.92 -25.15
CA GLY A 296 -21.58 5.21 -24.62
C GLY A 296 -20.13 5.19 -24.17
N HIS A 297 -19.88 5.46 -22.89
CA HIS A 297 -18.56 5.40 -22.27
C HIS A 297 -18.61 4.93 -20.83
N GLU A 298 -17.55 4.26 -20.41
CA GLU A 298 -17.22 4.08 -19.00
C GLU A 298 -16.51 5.34 -18.49
N LYS A 299 -16.71 5.65 -17.20
CA LYS A 299 -16.16 6.85 -16.54
C LYS A 299 -15.65 6.50 -15.16
N ARG A 300 -14.56 7.13 -14.76
CA ARG A 300 -13.94 7.01 -13.43
C ARG A 300 -12.91 8.11 -13.22
N TYR A 301 -12.53 8.35 -11.98
CA TYR A 301 -11.25 8.95 -11.66
C TYR A 301 -10.28 7.82 -11.35
N GLN A 302 -9.08 7.85 -11.90
CA GLN A 302 -8.09 6.80 -11.64
C GLN A 302 -6.67 7.33 -11.59
N VAL A 303 -5.79 6.54 -10.97
CA VAL A 303 -4.35 6.56 -11.22
C VAL A 303 -3.94 5.16 -11.64
N HIS A 304 -3.08 5.08 -12.64
CA HIS A 304 -2.40 3.85 -13.02
C HIS A 304 -0.97 3.88 -12.49
N ILE A 305 -0.58 2.86 -11.72
CA ILE A 305 0.73 2.80 -11.07
C ILE A 305 1.51 1.59 -11.59
N GLU A 306 2.71 1.81 -12.11
CA GLU A 306 3.64 0.75 -12.50
C GLU A 306 4.94 0.78 -11.68
N CYS A 307 5.61 -0.36 -11.58
CA CYS A 307 6.94 -0.48 -10.99
C CYS A 307 7.86 -1.19 -11.99
N LEU A 308 8.91 -0.48 -12.41
CA LEU A 308 9.72 -0.82 -13.58
C LEU A 308 11.20 -0.82 -13.23
N THR A 309 12.01 -1.65 -13.88
CA THR A 309 13.47 -1.50 -13.85
C THR A 309 14.10 -1.85 -15.19
N THR A 310 15.19 -1.15 -15.50
CA THR A 310 16.05 -1.42 -16.65
C THR A 310 17.32 -2.18 -16.27
N ASP A 311 17.53 -2.40 -14.96
CA ASP A 311 18.69 -3.08 -14.41
C ASP A 311 18.53 -4.61 -14.51
N ASP A 312 19.58 -5.35 -14.14
CA ASP A 312 19.56 -6.81 -14.06
C ASP A 312 18.75 -7.29 -12.84
N LEU A 313 17.43 -7.34 -13.02
CA LEU A 313 16.49 -7.78 -11.98
C LEU A 313 16.78 -9.22 -11.50
N PRO A 314 16.99 -10.24 -12.36
CA PRO A 314 17.34 -11.58 -11.91
C PRO A 314 18.56 -11.60 -10.98
N HIS A 315 19.60 -10.83 -11.29
CA HIS A 315 20.78 -10.72 -10.42
C HIS A 315 20.40 -10.16 -9.05
N PHE A 316 19.66 -9.04 -8.98
CA PHE A 316 19.22 -8.45 -7.72
C PHE A 316 18.36 -9.42 -6.89
N LEU A 317 17.40 -10.11 -7.50
CA LEU A 317 16.50 -11.06 -6.81
C LEU A 317 17.25 -12.23 -6.17
N SER A 318 18.44 -12.57 -6.68
CA SER A 318 19.28 -13.64 -6.16
C SER A 318 20.06 -13.29 -4.89
N ASN A 319 20.03 -12.02 -4.47
CA ASN A 319 20.81 -11.47 -3.35
C ASN A 319 22.31 -11.81 -3.46
N PRO A 320 23.03 -11.22 -4.42
CA PRO A 320 24.37 -11.65 -4.81
C PRO A 320 25.40 -11.51 -3.69
N GLU A 321 25.28 -10.49 -2.85
CA GLU A 321 26.14 -10.29 -1.66
C GLU A 321 25.72 -11.13 -0.45
N GLY A 322 24.59 -11.85 -0.51
CA GLY A 322 24.05 -12.60 0.64
C GLY A 322 23.67 -11.69 1.81
N THR A 323 23.21 -10.48 1.52
CA THR A 323 22.88 -9.46 2.52
C THR A 323 21.82 -9.98 3.49
N GLY A 324 22.07 -9.85 4.80
CA GLY A 324 21.12 -10.19 5.86
C GLY A 324 20.93 -11.70 6.09
N ARG A 325 21.80 -12.56 5.54
CA ARG A 325 21.75 -14.02 5.81
C ARG A 325 22.05 -14.38 7.27
N ASP A 326 22.77 -13.53 7.97
CA ASP A 326 23.01 -13.60 9.41
C ASP A 326 21.77 -13.25 10.25
N MET A 327 20.80 -12.53 9.67
CA MET A 327 19.52 -12.17 10.27
C MET A 327 18.35 -12.68 9.41
N PRO A 328 18.12 -14.00 9.37
CA PRO A 328 17.07 -14.58 8.54
C PRO A 328 15.70 -14.06 8.95
N ALA A 329 14.90 -13.65 7.97
CA ALA A 329 13.55 -13.16 8.15
C ALA A 329 12.50 -14.16 7.66
N PHE A 330 12.92 -15.14 6.85
CA PHE A 330 12.08 -16.15 6.26
C PHE A 330 12.78 -17.52 6.33
N ALA A 331 12.00 -18.57 6.18
CA ALA A 331 12.51 -19.92 5.93
C ALA A 331 11.71 -20.55 4.81
N ARG A 332 12.42 -21.16 3.86
CA ARG A 332 11.84 -22.10 2.90
C ARG A 332 11.89 -23.48 3.54
N CYS A 333 10.71 -24.04 3.75
CA CYS A 333 10.49 -25.32 4.39
C CYS A 333 10.16 -26.33 3.30
N PRO A 334 11.04 -27.31 3.02
CA PRO A 334 10.75 -28.37 2.07
C PRO A 334 9.55 -29.21 2.50
N LYS A 335 9.01 -29.96 1.55
CA LYS A 335 8.05 -31.03 1.83
C LYS A 335 8.74 -32.17 2.59
N ASP A 336 7.97 -32.90 3.39
CA ASP A 336 8.36 -34.14 4.07
C ASP A 336 9.41 -33.99 5.20
N ILE A 337 9.64 -32.77 5.71
CA ILE A 337 10.51 -32.55 6.88
C ILE A 337 9.74 -32.77 8.20
N PRO A 338 10.39 -33.29 9.27
CA PRO A 338 9.71 -33.57 10.53
C PRO A 338 9.20 -32.33 11.26
N VAL A 339 8.01 -32.46 11.88
CA VAL A 339 7.47 -31.46 12.81
C VAL A 339 7.67 -31.95 14.24
N TYR A 340 8.35 -31.15 15.06
CA TYR A 340 8.67 -31.42 16.46
C TYR A 340 7.63 -30.81 17.40
N LEU A 341 7.51 -31.33 18.61
CA LEU A 341 6.61 -30.83 19.65
C LEU A 341 7.41 -30.43 20.89
N GLN A 342 7.04 -29.30 21.48
CA GLN A 342 7.61 -28.83 22.73
C GLN A 342 6.70 -29.22 23.91
N PHE A 343 7.26 -29.90 24.90
CA PHE A 343 6.56 -30.35 26.11
C PHE A 343 6.84 -29.43 27.30
N SER A 344 5.99 -29.52 28.32
CA SER A 344 6.15 -28.83 29.61
C SER A 344 7.50 -29.22 30.25
N GLY A 345 8.42 -28.25 30.35
CA GLY A 345 9.82 -28.46 30.76
C GLY A 345 10.86 -28.15 29.69
N GLY A 346 10.44 -27.72 28.49
CA GLY A 346 11.34 -27.29 27.41
C GLY A 346 11.91 -28.44 26.57
N GLU A 347 11.45 -29.67 26.80
CA GLU A 347 11.86 -30.84 26.02
C GLU A 347 11.22 -30.82 24.63
N ILE A 348 12.03 -31.06 23.60
CA ILE A 348 11.59 -31.08 22.20
C ILE A 348 11.72 -32.52 21.69
N GLN A 349 10.62 -33.09 21.20
CA GLN A 349 10.61 -34.43 20.62
C GLN A 349 10.08 -34.42 19.20
N LYS A 350 10.57 -35.34 18.38
CA LYS A 350 10.11 -35.52 17.00
C LYS A 350 8.65 -35.99 17.01
N GLY A 351 7.77 -35.22 16.38
CA GLY A 351 6.36 -35.57 16.24
C GLY A 351 6.11 -36.63 15.17
N LEU A 352 4.84 -37.00 15.00
CA LEU A 352 4.40 -38.03 14.04
C LEU A 352 4.04 -37.49 12.65
N ILE A 353 4.12 -36.17 12.45
CA ILE A 353 3.72 -35.52 11.19
C ILE A 353 4.93 -34.83 10.53
N THR A 354 4.86 -34.71 9.22
CA THR A 354 5.82 -33.97 8.39
C THR A 354 5.13 -32.81 7.69
N THR A 355 5.92 -31.85 7.18
CA THR A 355 5.41 -30.83 6.26
C THR A 355 4.79 -31.48 5.03
N GLN A 356 3.61 -31.02 4.64
CA GLN A 356 2.86 -31.64 3.53
C GLN A 356 3.20 -31.04 2.18
N THR A 357 3.73 -29.82 2.18
CA THR A 357 4.00 -29.00 1.00
C THR A 357 5.28 -28.22 1.23
N GLU A 358 5.95 -27.84 0.15
CA GLU A 358 6.96 -26.80 0.26
C GLU A 358 6.28 -25.45 0.56
N THR A 359 6.85 -24.64 1.44
CA THR A 359 6.32 -23.31 1.75
C THR A 359 7.42 -22.35 2.17
N VAL A 360 7.23 -21.06 1.91
CA VAL A 360 8.04 -20.00 2.50
C VAL A 360 7.25 -19.39 3.64
N MET A 361 7.81 -19.40 4.84
CA MET A 361 7.21 -18.79 6.02
C MET A 361 8.06 -17.63 6.52
N ALA A 362 7.39 -16.55 6.96
CA ALA A 362 8.05 -15.52 7.75
C ALA A 362 8.47 -16.12 9.10
N LEU A 363 9.69 -15.80 9.53
CA LEU A 363 10.18 -16.14 10.85
C LEU A 363 9.68 -15.08 11.82
N SER A 364 8.63 -15.42 12.58
CA SER A 364 8.09 -14.59 13.64
C SER A 364 8.46 -15.18 15.00
N GLY A 365 9.11 -14.38 15.86
CA GLY A 365 9.56 -14.81 17.19
C GLY A 365 11.01 -15.31 17.19
N GLN A 366 11.48 -15.80 18.35
CA GLN A 366 12.82 -16.35 18.50
C GLN A 366 12.82 -17.86 18.26
N ALA A 367 13.91 -18.37 17.68
CA ALA A 367 14.14 -19.81 17.61
C ALA A 367 14.17 -20.41 19.02
N VAL A 368 13.46 -21.51 19.20
CA VAL A 368 13.54 -22.32 20.42
C VAL A 368 14.79 -23.17 20.35
N THR A 369 15.55 -23.21 21.43
CA THR A 369 16.77 -24.04 21.52
C THR A 369 16.51 -25.21 22.47
N ASP A 370 16.86 -26.42 22.07
CA ASP A 370 16.79 -27.59 22.97
C ASP A 370 18.01 -27.64 23.92
N LYS A 371 18.05 -28.67 24.78
CA LYS A 371 19.15 -28.87 25.73
C LYS A 371 20.49 -29.19 25.07
N GLU A 372 20.49 -29.60 23.81
CA GLU A 372 21.69 -29.93 23.02
C GLU A 372 22.15 -28.73 22.17
N GLY A 373 21.46 -27.60 22.22
CA GLY A 373 21.78 -26.40 21.44
C GLY A 373 21.18 -26.40 20.03
N LYS A 374 20.34 -27.37 19.66
CA LYS A 374 19.68 -27.38 18.34
C LYS A 374 18.55 -26.36 18.32
N ARG A 375 18.46 -25.65 17.21
CA ARG A 375 17.49 -24.57 17.00
C ARG A 375 16.27 -25.05 16.23
N TYR A 376 15.12 -24.57 16.65
CA TYR A 376 13.84 -24.88 16.05
C TYR A 376 12.98 -23.64 15.90
N TRP A 377 12.24 -23.56 14.81
CA TRP A 377 11.36 -22.43 14.51
C TRP A 377 9.89 -22.85 14.59
N PRO A 378 8.99 -22.00 15.12
CA PRO A 378 7.56 -22.24 15.07
C PRO A 378 7.06 -22.44 13.63
N GLY A 379 6.59 -23.64 13.29
CA GLY A 379 6.02 -23.95 11.99
C GLY A 379 4.64 -23.30 11.86
N GLY A 380 4.50 -22.35 10.92
CA GLY A 380 3.38 -21.38 10.90
C GLY A 380 1.93 -21.90 10.80
N SER A 381 1.66 -23.22 10.84
CA SER A 381 0.31 -23.80 10.78
C SER A 381 0.00 -24.82 11.88
N SER A 382 0.95 -25.18 12.74
CA SER A 382 0.73 -26.13 13.83
C SER A 382 1.46 -25.65 15.09
N ARG A 383 1.08 -26.15 16.27
CA ARG A 383 1.88 -26.00 17.52
C ARG A 383 3.26 -26.69 17.43
N GLY A 384 3.72 -26.99 16.22
CA GLY A 384 4.90 -27.76 15.93
C GLY A 384 6.08 -26.87 15.57
N LEU A 385 7.26 -27.40 15.84
CA LEU A 385 8.56 -26.77 15.63
C LEU A 385 9.24 -27.44 14.43
N LEU A 386 9.93 -26.65 13.59
CA LEU A 386 10.72 -27.15 12.47
C LEU A 386 12.20 -26.99 12.82
N ALA A 387 12.98 -28.04 12.64
CA ALA A 387 14.41 -27.98 12.90
C ALA A 387 15.08 -27.03 11.89
N GLU A 388 15.91 -26.11 12.39
CA GLU A 388 16.65 -25.17 11.54
C GLU A 388 17.53 -25.88 10.51
N SER A 389 18.08 -27.05 10.86
CA SER A 389 18.88 -27.90 9.97
C SER A 389 18.13 -28.41 8.74
N ASP A 390 16.80 -28.49 8.81
CA ASP A 390 15.95 -29.09 7.78
C ASP A 390 15.30 -28.01 6.90
N MET A 391 15.62 -26.74 7.14
CA MET A 391 15.06 -25.59 6.43
C MET A 391 16.17 -24.80 5.72
N GLN A 392 15.79 -24.10 4.67
CA GLN A 392 16.64 -23.07 4.09
C GLN A 392 16.25 -21.72 4.70
N LEU A 393 17.10 -21.19 5.58
CA LEU A 393 16.96 -19.84 6.10
C LEU A 393 17.20 -18.81 4.98
N LEU A 394 16.32 -17.83 4.93
CA LEU A 394 16.31 -16.79 3.91
C LEU A 394 16.33 -15.41 4.59
N SER A 395 17.23 -14.55 4.13
CA SER A 395 17.18 -13.14 4.46
C SER A 395 15.93 -12.49 3.86
N ARG A 396 15.70 -11.22 4.23
CA ARG A 396 14.70 -10.39 3.56
C ARG A 396 15.02 -10.21 2.07
N TYR A 397 16.28 -10.19 1.68
CA TYR A 397 16.66 -9.82 0.30
C TYR A 397 16.78 -11.04 -0.63
N ASP A 398 16.69 -12.28 -0.13
CA ASP A 398 16.66 -13.50 -0.96
C ASP A 398 15.29 -13.66 -1.67
N LEU A 399 14.92 -12.70 -2.51
CA LEU A 399 13.59 -12.59 -3.14
C LEU A 399 13.28 -13.78 -4.04
N ALA A 400 14.27 -14.30 -4.78
CA ALA A 400 14.12 -15.54 -5.55
C ALA A 400 13.76 -16.74 -4.65
N GLY A 401 14.43 -16.87 -3.49
CA GLY A 401 14.10 -17.89 -2.49
C GLY A 401 12.72 -17.70 -1.86
N ARG A 402 12.20 -16.47 -1.86
CA ARG A 402 10.85 -16.10 -1.38
C ARG A 402 9.75 -16.25 -2.44
N GLY A 403 10.08 -16.73 -3.64
CA GLY A 403 9.12 -17.04 -4.71
C GLY A 403 8.99 -15.99 -5.81
N PHE A 404 9.85 -14.96 -5.84
CA PHE A 404 9.95 -14.10 -7.02
C PHE A 404 10.60 -14.87 -8.16
N GLU A 405 9.95 -14.85 -9.32
CA GLU A 405 10.42 -15.51 -10.54
C GLU A 405 10.39 -14.52 -11.69
N THR A 406 11.31 -14.68 -12.63
CA THR A 406 11.44 -13.82 -13.80
C THR A 406 11.11 -14.59 -15.07
N THR A 407 10.33 -13.99 -15.96
CA THR A 407 10.14 -14.49 -17.33
C THR A 407 10.32 -13.35 -18.32
N GLU A 408 10.81 -13.66 -19.51
CA GLU A 408 10.82 -12.73 -20.62
C GLU A 408 9.68 -13.09 -21.57
N ASP A 409 8.99 -12.07 -22.10
CA ASP A 409 7.95 -12.24 -23.09
C ASP A 409 8.22 -11.31 -24.28
N SER A 410 8.12 -11.87 -25.48
CA SER A 410 8.31 -11.16 -26.75
C SER A 410 7.06 -11.36 -27.59
N PRO A 411 5.95 -10.70 -27.21
CA PRO A 411 4.66 -10.97 -27.79
C PRO A 411 4.56 -10.45 -29.23
N ALA A 412 3.74 -11.11 -30.04
CA ALA A 412 3.37 -10.59 -31.35
C ALA A 412 2.34 -9.45 -31.27
N SER A 413 1.63 -9.31 -30.14
CA SER A 413 0.51 -8.40 -29.91
C SER A 413 0.41 -8.05 -28.43
N PHE A 414 0.00 -6.83 -28.09
CA PHE A 414 -0.38 -6.51 -26.71
C PHE A 414 -1.68 -7.16 -26.26
N ASP A 415 -2.52 -7.62 -27.18
CA ASP A 415 -3.69 -8.44 -26.88
C ASP A 415 -3.26 -9.91 -26.72
N HIS A 416 -3.22 -10.35 -25.47
CA HIS A 416 -2.83 -11.71 -25.09
C HIS A 416 -4.02 -12.68 -25.08
N LEU A 417 -5.26 -12.19 -25.14
CA LEU A 417 -6.48 -12.99 -25.10
C LEU A 417 -7.49 -12.61 -26.21
N ASP A 418 -7.02 -12.56 -27.46
CA ASP A 418 -7.80 -12.14 -28.64
C ASP A 418 -9.00 -13.04 -29.02
N GLY A 419 -9.12 -14.22 -28.39
CA GLY A 419 -10.14 -15.24 -28.68
C GLY A 419 -10.01 -15.96 -30.02
N LYS A 420 -8.99 -15.63 -30.82
CA LYS A 420 -8.78 -16.14 -32.19
C LYS A 420 -7.52 -16.99 -32.31
N THR A 421 -6.50 -16.68 -31.51
CA THR A 421 -5.17 -17.28 -31.54
C THR A 421 -4.85 -17.85 -30.17
N GLN A 422 -4.59 -19.16 -30.07
CA GLN A 422 -4.21 -19.78 -28.80
C GLN A 422 -3.02 -19.05 -28.15
N PRO A 423 -3.10 -18.66 -26.88
CA PRO A 423 -2.15 -17.72 -26.27
C PRO A 423 -0.89 -18.44 -25.78
N LYS A 424 0.05 -18.70 -26.71
CA LYS A 424 1.27 -19.49 -26.49
C LYS A 424 2.41 -18.76 -25.76
N GLY A 425 2.30 -17.45 -25.56
CA GLY A 425 3.30 -16.63 -24.86
C GLY A 425 3.04 -16.57 -23.35
N LEU A 426 3.04 -15.36 -22.78
CA LEU A 426 2.89 -15.09 -21.35
C LEU A 426 1.76 -15.88 -20.66
N VAL A 427 0.58 -15.99 -21.27
CA VAL A 427 -0.57 -16.73 -20.67
C VAL A 427 -0.24 -18.21 -20.48
N LYS A 428 0.40 -18.86 -21.46
CA LYS A 428 0.85 -20.25 -21.33
C LYS A 428 1.86 -20.37 -20.18
N THR A 429 2.84 -19.47 -20.11
CA THR A 429 3.82 -19.44 -19.03
C THR A 429 3.16 -19.32 -17.65
N ILE A 430 2.14 -18.46 -17.50
CA ILE A 430 1.37 -18.33 -16.27
C ILE A 430 0.66 -19.65 -15.93
N PHE A 431 0.03 -20.31 -16.92
CA PHE A 431 -0.66 -21.59 -16.70
C PHE A 431 0.30 -22.73 -16.36
N GLU A 432 1.47 -22.80 -16.98
CA GLU A 432 2.52 -23.76 -16.65
C GLU A 432 3.00 -23.56 -15.20
N ARG A 433 3.17 -22.31 -14.79
CA ARG A 433 3.52 -21.97 -13.40
C ARG A 433 2.43 -22.42 -12.43
N PHE A 434 1.17 -22.09 -12.70
CA PHE A 434 0.05 -22.48 -11.82
C PHE A 434 -0.16 -24.00 -11.78
N PHE A 435 0.02 -24.68 -12.92
CA PHE A 435 0.03 -26.13 -13.00
C PHE A 435 1.13 -26.72 -12.09
N SER A 436 2.38 -26.25 -12.23
CA SER A 436 3.52 -26.70 -11.43
C SER A 436 3.27 -26.50 -9.92
N VAL A 437 2.75 -25.33 -9.52
CA VAL A 437 2.39 -25.06 -8.13
C VAL A 437 1.34 -26.05 -7.63
N ALA A 438 0.25 -26.22 -8.38
CA ALA A 438 -0.88 -27.06 -7.97
C ALA A 438 -0.51 -28.56 -7.90
N ASP A 439 0.31 -29.04 -8.84
CA ASP A 439 0.77 -30.44 -8.91
C ASP A 439 1.69 -30.78 -7.73
N ASN A 440 2.53 -29.83 -7.32
CA ASN A 440 3.48 -30.00 -6.22
C ASN A 440 2.90 -29.72 -4.82
N ASP A 441 1.76 -29.03 -4.71
CA ASP A 441 1.16 -28.64 -3.42
C ASP A 441 0.64 -29.83 -2.61
N GLY A 442 0.51 -31.04 -3.16
CA GLY A 442 0.20 -32.27 -2.41
C GLY A 442 -1.19 -32.33 -1.73
N LYS A 443 -1.95 -31.23 -1.70
CA LYS A 443 -3.29 -31.16 -1.11
C LYS A 443 -4.33 -31.79 -2.04
N PRO A 444 -5.37 -32.47 -1.51
CA PRO A 444 -6.41 -33.09 -2.34
C PRO A 444 -7.11 -32.13 -3.31
N TYR A 445 -7.40 -30.90 -2.87
CA TYR A 445 -8.04 -29.88 -3.71
C TYR A 445 -7.11 -29.38 -4.84
N SER A 446 -5.80 -29.32 -4.60
CA SER A 446 -4.81 -28.85 -5.58
C SER A 446 -4.69 -29.77 -6.79
N LYS A 447 -5.02 -31.07 -6.66
CA LYS A 447 -5.09 -31.99 -7.80
C LYS A 447 -6.15 -31.59 -8.83
N ALA A 448 -7.31 -31.09 -8.39
CA ALA A 448 -8.34 -30.60 -9.29
C ALA A 448 -7.89 -29.32 -10.02
N VAL A 449 -7.19 -28.44 -9.31
CA VAL A 449 -6.60 -27.23 -9.89
C VAL A 449 -5.53 -27.58 -10.93
N ALA A 450 -4.62 -28.50 -10.62
CA ALA A 450 -3.60 -29.00 -11.54
C ALA A 450 -4.23 -29.64 -12.79
N PHE A 451 -5.27 -30.45 -12.62
CA PHE A 451 -6.02 -31.04 -13.73
C PHE A 451 -6.66 -29.97 -14.63
N ASN A 452 -7.26 -28.93 -14.05
CA ASN A 452 -7.85 -27.84 -14.82
C ASN A 452 -6.81 -27.07 -15.64
N TYR A 453 -5.66 -26.71 -15.05
CA TYR A 453 -4.60 -26.05 -15.80
C TYR A 453 -3.98 -26.94 -16.86
N ARG A 454 -3.84 -28.25 -16.61
CA ARG A 454 -3.40 -29.21 -17.63
C ARG A 454 -4.33 -29.21 -18.84
N GLN A 455 -5.65 -29.20 -18.64
CA GLN A 455 -6.60 -29.11 -19.77
C GLN A 455 -6.47 -27.81 -20.56
N LEU A 456 -6.22 -26.67 -19.88
CA LEU A 456 -6.01 -25.40 -20.56
C LEU A 456 -4.73 -25.44 -21.39
N LEU A 457 -3.64 -25.98 -20.84
CA LEU A 457 -2.37 -26.16 -21.56
C LEU A 457 -2.52 -27.09 -22.78
N ASP A 458 -3.20 -28.24 -22.61
CA ASP A 458 -3.46 -29.17 -23.70
C ASP A 458 -4.25 -28.50 -24.85
N ARG A 459 -5.19 -27.59 -24.53
CA ARG A 459 -5.93 -26.81 -25.53
C ARG A 459 -5.07 -25.76 -26.23
N ILE A 460 -4.16 -25.10 -25.52
CA ILE A 460 -3.20 -24.16 -26.11
C ILE A 460 -2.29 -24.88 -27.12
N ASP A 461 -1.90 -26.13 -26.80
CA ASP A 461 -1.02 -26.93 -27.63
C ASP A 461 -1.75 -27.68 -28.76
N ASP A 462 -3.07 -27.85 -28.67
CA ASP A 462 -3.88 -28.43 -29.75
C ASP A 462 -4.00 -27.48 -30.95
N ALA A 463 -3.18 -27.74 -31.98
CA ALA A 463 -3.20 -27.02 -33.24
C ALA A 463 -4.53 -27.08 -34.00
N LYS A 464 -5.48 -27.94 -33.61
CA LYS A 464 -6.80 -28.07 -34.25
C LYS A 464 -7.88 -27.19 -33.64
N SER A 465 -7.62 -26.55 -32.49
CA SER A 465 -8.59 -25.70 -31.78
C SER A 465 -8.12 -24.25 -31.76
N PRO A 466 -8.26 -23.48 -32.86
CA PRO A 466 -7.74 -22.11 -32.91
C PRO A 466 -8.53 -21.16 -31.99
N GLN A 467 -9.84 -21.39 -31.86
CA GLN A 467 -10.75 -20.51 -31.12
C GLN A 467 -10.93 -21.00 -29.69
N TYR A 468 -10.89 -20.06 -28.74
CA TYR A 468 -11.09 -20.31 -27.31
C TYR A 468 -11.94 -19.19 -26.71
N ASN A 469 -12.33 -19.34 -25.45
CA ASN A 469 -13.08 -18.31 -24.73
C ASN A 469 -12.11 -17.44 -23.90
N PRO A 470 -11.89 -16.16 -24.29
CA PRO A 470 -11.01 -15.25 -23.55
C PRO A 470 -11.37 -15.11 -22.07
N GLU A 471 -12.66 -15.02 -21.75
CA GLU A 471 -13.13 -14.85 -20.38
C GLU A 471 -12.79 -16.07 -19.50
N GLN A 472 -12.81 -17.28 -20.07
CA GLN A 472 -12.39 -18.48 -19.36
C GLN A 472 -10.90 -18.40 -18.98
N TYR A 473 -10.06 -17.94 -19.91
CA TYR A 473 -8.62 -17.86 -19.73
C TYR A 473 -8.26 -16.70 -18.80
N LEU A 474 -8.93 -15.55 -18.93
CA LEU A 474 -8.78 -14.41 -18.03
C LEU A 474 -9.08 -14.80 -16.58
N ARG A 475 -10.20 -15.51 -16.32
CA ARG A 475 -10.52 -16.02 -14.98
C ARG A 475 -9.48 -17.02 -14.46
N ALA A 476 -8.87 -17.80 -15.34
CA ALA A 476 -7.82 -18.75 -14.97
C ALA A 476 -6.50 -18.04 -14.63
N VAL A 477 -6.17 -16.93 -15.31
CA VAL A 477 -5.05 -16.03 -14.95
C VAL A 477 -5.33 -15.38 -13.60
N GLN A 478 -6.53 -14.81 -13.41
CA GLN A 478 -6.93 -14.09 -12.20
C GLN A 478 -7.45 -15.02 -11.09
N ASN A 479 -6.96 -16.26 -11.01
CA ASN A 479 -7.37 -17.22 -10.01
C ASN A 479 -6.92 -16.78 -8.60
N PRO A 480 -7.85 -16.50 -7.65
CA PRO A 480 -7.48 -15.98 -6.33
C PRO A 480 -6.55 -16.92 -5.52
N SER A 481 -6.65 -18.23 -5.74
CA SER A 481 -5.76 -19.20 -5.07
C SER A 481 -4.32 -19.16 -5.57
N MET A 482 -4.09 -18.54 -6.73
CA MET A 482 -2.79 -18.41 -7.37
C MET A 482 -2.25 -16.97 -7.36
N ARG A 483 -2.99 -16.02 -6.75
CA ARG A 483 -2.66 -14.58 -6.70
C ARG A 483 -1.22 -14.34 -6.25
N ASP A 484 -0.78 -15.03 -5.20
CA ASP A 484 0.58 -14.90 -4.67
C ASP A 484 1.68 -15.30 -5.66
N HIS A 485 1.42 -16.29 -6.51
CA HIS A 485 2.34 -16.74 -7.55
C HIS A 485 2.31 -15.81 -8.76
N LEU A 486 1.14 -15.27 -9.11
CA LEU A 486 1.01 -14.27 -10.17
C LEU A 486 1.73 -12.96 -9.82
N TYR A 487 1.51 -12.45 -8.61
CA TYR A 487 1.99 -11.13 -8.20
C TYR A 487 3.51 -11.11 -7.91
N ARG A 488 4.13 -12.29 -7.79
CA ARG A 488 5.60 -12.46 -7.69
C ARG A 488 6.24 -12.85 -9.03
N LEU A 489 5.48 -12.87 -10.13
CA LEU A 489 6.04 -13.01 -11.47
C LEU A 489 6.52 -11.63 -11.94
N CYS A 490 7.81 -11.49 -12.19
CA CYS A 490 8.39 -10.32 -12.84
C CYS A 490 8.56 -10.60 -14.32
N VAL A 491 8.03 -9.71 -15.18
CA VAL A 491 7.99 -9.96 -16.62
C VAL A 491 8.79 -8.90 -17.34
N LYS A 492 9.77 -9.32 -18.14
CA LYS A 492 10.42 -8.43 -19.11
C LYS A 492 9.54 -8.38 -20.34
N HIS A 493 8.94 -7.23 -20.61
CA HIS A 493 7.90 -7.10 -21.61
C HIS A 493 7.97 -5.72 -22.29
N PRO A 494 7.67 -5.62 -23.59
CA PRO A 494 7.39 -4.35 -24.26
C PRO A 494 6.53 -3.40 -23.42
N SER A 495 6.93 -2.15 -23.24
CA SER A 495 6.06 -1.16 -22.58
C SER A 495 5.09 -0.53 -23.59
N ASP A 496 3.81 -0.51 -23.24
CA ASP A 496 2.75 0.23 -23.92
C ASP A 496 3.01 1.74 -23.97
N TRP A 497 3.81 2.27 -23.04
CA TRP A 497 4.24 3.67 -23.02
C TRP A 497 5.38 4.00 -24.01
N TYR A 498 5.99 2.98 -24.65
CA TYR A 498 7.16 3.16 -25.52
C TYR A 498 6.84 3.15 -27.02
N TYR A 499 5.98 2.27 -27.50
CA TYR A 499 5.78 2.01 -28.94
C TYR A 499 4.74 2.91 -29.59
N SER A 500 4.90 3.18 -30.90
CA SER A 500 3.87 3.83 -31.74
C SER A 500 2.86 2.82 -32.28
N SER A 501 1.71 3.30 -32.78
CA SER A 501 0.73 2.49 -33.52
C SER A 501 1.34 1.70 -34.70
N GLU A 502 2.41 2.22 -35.32
CA GLU A 502 3.15 1.57 -36.40
C GLU A 502 4.05 0.40 -35.97
N ALA A 503 4.23 0.17 -34.66
CA ALA A 503 5.08 -0.91 -34.15
C ALA A 503 4.42 -2.27 -34.37
N PRO A 504 5.20 -3.36 -34.63
CA PRO A 504 4.64 -4.70 -34.87
C PRO A 504 3.63 -5.16 -33.81
N VAL A 505 3.91 -4.91 -32.53
CA VAL A 505 3.04 -5.26 -31.38
C VAL A 505 1.68 -4.57 -31.37
N TRP A 506 1.53 -3.47 -32.11
CA TRP A 506 0.29 -2.71 -32.25
C TRP A 506 -0.43 -2.96 -33.59
N LYS A 507 0.26 -3.53 -34.60
CA LYS A 507 -0.31 -3.77 -35.93
C LYS A 507 -1.47 -4.77 -35.94
N THR A 508 -1.49 -5.70 -34.98
CA THR A 508 -2.60 -6.65 -34.77
C THR A 508 -3.88 -5.95 -34.31
N PHE A 509 -3.75 -4.82 -33.62
CA PHE A 509 -4.86 -3.98 -33.19
C PHE A 509 -5.25 -2.95 -34.28
N PHE A 510 -4.29 -2.19 -34.80
CA PHE A 510 -4.52 -1.15 -35.83
C PHE A 510 -4.61 -1.73 -37.25
N THR A 511 -5.62 -2.57 -37.49
CA THR A 511 -5.80 -3.22 -38.79
C THR A 511 -6.52 -2.33 -39.81
N PRO A 512 -6.31 -2.53 -41.13
CA PRO A 512 -7.11 -1.89 -42.17
C PRO A 512 -8.60 -2.20 -42.06
N GLN A 513 -8.95 -3.36 -41.51
CA GLN A 513 -10.34 -3.76 -41.27
C GLN A 513 -10.96 -2.92 -40.16
N LEU A 514 -10.30 -2.77 -39.00
CA LEU A 514 -10.77 -1.91 -37.90
C LEU A 514 -10.98 -0.48 -38.40
N LYS A 515 -10.02 0.05 -39.17
CA LYS A 515 -10.11 1.39 -39.76
C LYS A 515 -11.33 1.57 -40.68
N LYS A 516 -11.76 0.52 -41.36
CA LYS A 516 -12.90 0.54 -42.28
C LYS A 516 -14.23 0.31 -41.57
N GLU A 517 -14.28 -0.63 -40.64
CA GLU A 517 -15.52 -1.09 -39.99
C GLU A 517 -15.87 -0.27 -38.75
N ALA A 518 -14.88 0.29 -38.06
CA ALA A 518 -15.05 1.11 -36.87
C ALA A 518 -14.04 2.29 -36.86
N PRO A 519 -14.17 3.24 -37.81
CA PRO A 519 -13.20 4.33 -37.99
C PRO A 519 -13.04 5.22 -36.75
N GLU A 520 -14.11 5.44 -35.99
CA GLU A 520 -14.07 6.20 -34.74
C GLU A 520 -13.25 5.47 -33.68
N TRP A 521 -13.46 4.17 -33.47
CA TRP A 521 -12.66 3.34 -32.56
C TRP A 521 -11.17 3.35 -32.93
N TYR A 522 -10.87 3.26 -34.23
CA TYR A 522 -9.50 3.35 -34.72
C TYR A 522 -8.88 4.72 -34.39
N ALA A 523 -9.58 5.80 -34.74
CA ALA A 523 -9.11 7.18 -34.51
C ALA A 523 -8.93 7.48 -33.02
N TYR A 524 -9.86 7.02 -32.18
CA TYR A 524 -9.75 7.15 -30.73
C TYR A 524 -8.51 6.45 -30.19
N SER A 525 -8.34 5.18 -30.52
CA SER A 525 -7.25 4.36 -30.00
C SER A 525 -5.88 4.86 -30.49
N GLU A 526 -5.80 5.33 -31.73
CA GLU A 526 -4.57 5.88 -32.32
C GLU A 526 -4.19 7.19 -31.62
N LYS A 527 -5.16 8.10 -31.45
CA LYS A 527 -4.92 9.36 -30.73
C LYS A 527 -4.55 9.12 -29.27
N PHE A 528 -5.28 8.24 -28.58
CA PHE A 528 -4.98 7.86 -27.20
C PHE A 528 -3.54 7.34 -27.05
N LEU A 529 -3.12 6.44 -27.94
CA LEU A 529 -1.75 5.92 -27.94
C LEU A 529 -0.72 7.03 -28.18
N ILE A 530 -0.93 7.89 -29.19
CA ILE A 530 -0.03 9.01 -29.49
C ILE A 530 0.11 9.95 -28.29
N ASP A 531 -1.02 10.30 -27.67
CA ASP A 531 -1.08 11.22 -26.55
C ASP A 531 -0.41 10.62 -25.30
N LEU A 532 -0.53 9.31 -25.05
CA LEU A 532 -0.01 8.69 -23.84
C LEU A 532 1.41 8.11 -23.97
N ARG A 533 1.93 7.97 -25.18
CA ARG A 533 3.29 7.48 -25.42
C ARG A 533 4.34 8.53 -25.02
N TRP A 534 5.15 8.24 -24.01
CA TRP A 534 6.17 9.16 -23.49
C TRP A 534 7.56 8.53 -23.29
N MET A 535 7.64 7.22 -23.09
CA MET A 535 8.83 6.55 -22.55
C MET A 535 10.08 6.67 -23.46
N HIS A 536 9.88 6.65 -24.77
CA HIS A 536 10.93 6.88 -25.78
C HIS A 536 11.64 8.25 -25.68
N ARG A 537 11.10 9.21 -24.92
CA ARG A 537 11.69 10.55 -24.72
C ARG A 537 12.58 10.63 -23.49
N VAL A 538 12.59 9.62 -22.63
CA VAL A 538 13.31 9.62 -21.36
C VAL A 538 14.59 8.81 -21.48
N ALA A 539 15.73 9.47 -21.30
CA ALA A 539 17.04 8.81 -21.40
C ALA A 539 17.17 7.69 -20.35
N GLY A 540 17.65 6.52 -20.77
CA GLY A 540 17.83 5.35 -19.92
C GLY A 540 16.60 4.44 -19.84
N MET A 541 15.42 4.88 -20.28
CA MET A 541 14.28 3.98 -20.48
C MET A 541 14.49 3.12 -21.74
N VAL A 542 13.96 1.90 -21.72
CA VAL A 542 14.14 0.90 -22.77
C VAL A 542 12.79 0.40 -23.27
N GLU A 543 12.81 -0.23 -24.45
CA GLU A 543 11.64 -0.86 -25.07
C GLU A 543 10.99 -1.93 -24.18
N ASN A 544 11.82 -2.78 -23.58
CA ASN A 544 11.41 -3.97 -22.85
C ASN A 544 11.97 -3.94 -21.42
N PRO A 545 11.44 -3.08 -20.53
CA PRO A 545 11.84 -3.06 -19.13
C PRO A 545 11.31 -4.31 -18.40
N TRP A 546 11.85 -4.55 -17.21
CA TRP A 546 11.24 -5.48 -16.25
C TRP A 546 10.08 -4.80 -15.54
N HIS A 547 8.93 -5.45 -15.54
CA HIS A 547 7.73 -5.03 -14.80
C HIS A 547 7.58 -5.88 -13.55
N MET A 548 7.26 -5.23 -12.43
CA MET A 548 7.05 -5.86 -11.13
C MET A 548 5.72 -5.37 -10.56
N HIS A 549 4.97 -6.23 -9.88
CA HIS A 549 3.77 -5.79 -9.18
C HIS A 549 4.15 -4.70 -8.17
N PRO A 550 3.63 -3.45 -8.26
CA PRO A 550 4.12 -2.34 -7.47
C PRO A 550 4.07 -2.58 -5.96
N LEU A 551 2.91 -3.00 -5.44
CA LEU A 551 2.74 -3.21 -4.00
C LEU A 551 3.52 -4.42 -3.46
N VAL A 552 3.47 -5.56 -4.15
CA VAL A 552 4.13 -6.80 -3.70
C VAL A 552 5.65 -6.67 -3.74
N PHE A 553 6.21 -6.03 -4.77
CA PHE A 553 7.65 -5.81 -4.85
C PHE A 553 8.14 -4.84 -3.77
N LEU A 554 7.49 -3.67 -3.62
CA LEU A 554 7.90 -2.69 -2.61
C LEU A 554 7.72 -3.22 -1.17
N ASP A 555 6.64 -3.94 -0.86
CA ASP A 555 6.48 -4.62 0.44
C ASP A 555 7.61 -5.63 0.69
N ALA A 556 8.01 -6.39 -0.33
CA ALA A 556 9.03 -7.40 -0.20
C ALA A 556 10.41 -6.81 0.16
N ILE A 557 10.74 -5.61 -0.31
CA ILE A 557 12.00 -4.91 -0.01
C ILE A 557 11.90 -3.95 1.19
N ALA A 558 10.71 -3.70 1.73
CA ALA A 558 10.50 -2.82 2.87
C ALA A 558 11.12 -3.40 4.16
N MET A 559 11.84 -2.57 4.92
CA MET A 559 12.36 -2.95 6.24
C MET A 559 11.26 -3.09 7.30
N ASN A 560 10.12 -2.42 7.10
CA ASN A 560 9.03 -2.28 8.08
C ASN A 560 7.79 -3.12 7.78
N ALA A 561 7.90 -4.22 7.03
CA ALA A 561 6.77 -5.12 6.84
C ALA A 561 6.30 -5.63 8.23
N LYS A 562 5.27 -4.98 8.77
CA LYS A 562 4.60 -5.41 10.00
C LYS A 562 3.88 -6.70 9.64
N VAL A 563 4.48 -7.83 10.00
CA VAL A 563 3.77 -9.11 10.01
C VAL A 563 2.53 -8.91 10.90
N TRP A 564 1.35 -9.27 10.40
CA TRP A 564 0.11 -9.12 11.16
C TRP A 564 0.25 -9.84 12.50
N VAL A 565 0.17 -9.06 13.59
CA VAL A 565 0.20 -9.60 14.93
C VAL A 565 -1.23 -10.01 15.28
N LEU A 566 -1.44 -11.29 15.54
CA LEU A 566 -2.75 -11.80 15.94
C LEU A 566 -3.31 -10.99 17.13
N GLY A 567 -4.54 -10.50 17.00
CA GLY A 567 -5.23 -9.64 17.98
C GLY A 567 -5.13 -8.14 17.69
N THR A 568 -4.52 -7.74 16.57
CA THR A 568 -4.39 -6.31 16.18
C THR A 568 -5.75 -5.63 16.02
N THR A 569 -6.77 -6.34 15.52
CA THR A 569 -8.12 -5.79 15.23
C THR A 569 -8.83 -5.30 16.49
N SER A 570 -8.72 -6.06 17.58
CA SER A 570 -9.38 -5.75 18.86
C SER A 570 -8.44 -5.06 19.86
N GLU A 571 -7.17 -4.84 19.49
CA GLU A 571 -6.14 -4.27 20.36
C GLU A 571 -6.59 -2.96 21.02
N HIS A 572 -7.29 -2.09 20.28
CA HIS A 572 -7.79 -0.83 20.81
C HIS A 572 -8.73 -1.02 22.02
N TYR A 573 -9.56 -2.06 22.00
CA TYR A 573 -10.53 -2.35 23.06
C TYR A 573 -9.90 -3.11 24.23
N GLU A 574 -8.92 -3.97 23.95
CA GLU A 574 -8.29 -4.84 24.93
C GLU A 574 -7.09 -4.16 25.61
N SER A 575 -6.05 -3.83 24.84
CA SER A 575 -4.81 -3.27 25.36
C SER A 575 -4.81 -1.75 25.38
N GLY A 576 -5.53 -1.10 24.44
CA GLY A 576 -5.61 0.35 24.31
C GLY A 576 -4.24 1.04 24.17
N GLY A 577 -3.21 0.33 23.68
CA GLY A 577 -1.84 0.83 23.59
C GLY A 577 -1.12 0.97 24.94
N ARG A 578 -1.64 0.35 26.00
CA ARG A 578 -1.03 0.39 27.34
C ARG A 578 0.27 -0.40 27.38
N GLY A 579 1.27 0.15 28.06
CA GLY A 579 2.54 -0.55 28.31
C GLY A 579 2.43 -1.68 29.34
N PRO A 580 3.41 -2.61 29.37
CA PRO A 580 3.39 -3.77 30.26
C PRO A 580 3.52 -3.44 31.74
N GLY A 581 3.93 -2.21 32.08
CA GLY A 581 4.05 -1.69 33.44
C GLY A 581 2.85 -0.90 33.94
N VAL A 582 1.78 -0.75 33.14
CA VAL A 582 0.60 0.02 33.55
C VAL A 582 -0.10 -0.71 34.70
N VAL A 583 -0.39 0.03 35.77
CA VAL A 583 -1.12 -0.45 36.94
C VAL A 583 -2.28 0.49 37.22
N SER A 584 -3.50 -0.03 37.23
CA SER A 584 -4.68 0.66 37.71
C SER A 584 -4.98 0.21 39.14
N SER A 585 -5.19 1.17 40.06
CA SER A 585 -5.45 0.89 41.47
C SER A 585 -6.89 0.41 41.76
N GLY A 586 -7.78 0.39 40.76
CA GLY A 586 -9.14 -0.12 40.90
C GLY A 586 -10.06 0.68 41.85
N ARG A 587 -9.80 1.99 42.04
CA ARG A 587 -10.56 2.81 42.99
C ARG A 587 -11.94 3.14 42.43
N GLY A 588 -12.93 2.28 42.71
CA GLY A 588 -14.32 2.41 42.26
C GLY A 588 -14.82 1.25 41.38
N ASP A 589 -13.94 0.32 41.00
CA ASP A 589 -14.27 -0.80 40.11
C ASP A 589 -14.36 -2.14 40.84
N HIS A 590 -15.25 -3.01 40.37
CA HIS A 590 -15.55 -4.29 41.01
C HIS A 590 -14.41 -5.33 40.92
N GLY A 591 -13.33 -5.07 40.15
CA GLY A 591 -12.25 -6.01 39.80
C GLY A 591 -10.95 -5.91 40.62
N GLY A 592 -10.80 -4.95 41.53
CA GLY A 592 -9.51 -4.74 42.21
C GLY A 592 -8.45 -4.12 41.29
N ALA A 593 -7.17 -4.27 41.63
CA ALA A 593 -6.09 -3.70 40.84
C ALA A 593 -5.88 -4.47 39.53
N SER A 594 -5.52 -3.75 38.46
CA SER A 594 -5.30 -4.31 37.12
C SER A 594 -3.91 -3.99 36.59
N TYR A 595 -3.29 -4.97 35.92
CA TYR A 595 -1.87 -4.94 35.59
C TYR A 595 -1.57 -5.23 34.12
N GLY A 596 -0.61 -4.51 33.56
CA GLY A 596 -0.04 -4.80 32.26
C GLY A 596 -0.86 -4.31 31.06
N CYS A 597 -0.43 -4.72 29.86
CA CYS A 597 -1.01 -4.28 28.59
C CYS A 597 -2.53 -4.54 28.56
N TYR A 598 -2.93 -5.74 28.97
CA TYR A 598 -4.30 -6.24 28.95
C TYR A 598 -5.08 -6.02 30.25
N GLN A 599 -4.52 -5.26 31.21
CA GLN A 599 -5.17 -4.93 32.48
C GLN A 599 -5.66 -6.17 33.27
N LEU A 600 -4.77 -7.17 33.41
CA LEU A 600 -5.01 -8.42 34.15
C LEU A 600 -5.49 -8.12 35.57
N SER A 601 -6.72 -8.50 35.86
CA SER A 601 -7.42 -8.11 37.09
C SER A 601 -7.08 -9.03 38.27
N SER A 602 -6.89 -8.44 39.46
CA SER A 602 -6.47 -9.16 40.68
C SER A 602 -7.59 -9.90 41.39
N LYS A 603 -8.82 -9.40 41.37
CA LYS A 603 -9.93 -10.05 42.08
C LYS A 603 -10.40 -11.36 41.44
N PRO A 604 -10.51 -11.49 40.10
CA PRO A 604 -10.83 -12.77 39.46
C PRO A 604 -9.64 -13.74 39.40
N GLY A 605 -8.45 -13.36 39.89
CA GLY A 605 -7.29 -14.26 39.93
C GLY A 605 -6.40 -14.22 38.69
N VAL A 606 -6.75 -13.44 37.66
CA VAL A 606 -6.08 -13.50 36.33
C VAL A 606 -4.61 -13.12 36.41
N VAL A 607 -4.26 -12.08 37.16
CA VAL A 607 -2.84 -11.69 37.34
C VAL A 607 -2.09 -12.72 38.18
N GLN A 608 -2.74 -13.38 39.14
CA GLN A 608 -2.15 -14.47 39.92
C GLN A 608 -1.82 -15.68 39.03
N ASP A 609 -2.73 -16.05 38.13
CA ASP A 609 -2.54 -17.12 37.17
C ASP A 609 -1.43 -16.81 36.16
N TYR A 610 -1.31 -15.54 35.77
CA TYR A 610 -0.20 -15.06 34.96
C TYR A 610 1.13 -15.21 35.70
N ILE A 611 1.23 -14.75 36.95
CA ILE A 611 2.46 -14.84 37.75
C ILE A 611 2.94 -16.28 37.89
N GLN A 612 2.02 -17.24 38.07
CA GLN A 612 2.39 -18.66 38.18
C GLN A 612 3.08 -19.21 36.92
N GLN A 613 2.83 -18.60 35.77
CA GLN A 613 3.35 -19.01 34.47
C GLN A 613 4.45 -18.08 33.95
N SER A 614 4.73 -16.99 34.65
CA SER A 614 5.71 -15.98 34.24
C SER A 614 7.14 -16.40 34.60
N LYS A 615 8.09 -16.09 33.72
CA LYS A 615 9.53 -16.22 34.00
C LYS A 615 10.00 -15.29 35.13
N TYR A 616 9.20 -14.27 35.47
CA TYR A 616 9.48 -13.35 36.58
C TYR A 616 8.82 -13.77 37.89
N LYS A 617 8.25 -14.98 37.96
CA LYS A 617 7.58 -15.52 39.14
C LYS A 617 8.39 -15.34 40.41
N ASP A 618 9.67 -15.66 40.41
CA ASP A 618 10.51 -15.62 41.61
C ASP A 618 10.66 -14.21 42.19
N ARG A 619 10.58 -13.17 41.34
CA ARG A 619 10.61 -11.77 41.77
C ARG A 619 9.28 -11.29 42.36
N LEU A 620 8.19 -11.90 41.91
CA LEU A 620 6.82 -11.53 42.30
C LEU A 620 6.25 -12.43 43.41
N THR A 621 6.89 -13.58 43.67
CA THR A 621 6.48 -14.55 44.69
C THR A 621 6.76 -13.99 46.09
N GLY A 622 5.77 -14.08 46.98
CA GLY A 622 5.84 -13.51 48.33
C GLY A 622 5.42 -12.05 48.43
N LEU A 623 5.22 -11.35 47.30
CA LEU A 623 4.62 -10.02 47.27
C LEU A 623 3.10 -10.14 47.10
N GLN A 624 2.34 -9.37 47.88
CA GLN A 624 0.89 -9.39 47.81
C GLN A 624 0.38 -8.53 46.65
N VAL A 625 -0.33 -9.13 45.70
CA VAL A 625 -0.95 -8.42 44.56
C VAL A 625 -1.87 -7.31 45.08
N GLY A 626 -1.73 -6.10 44.54
CA GLY A 626 -2.52 -4.93 44.95
C GLY A 626 -1.80 -4.00 45.94
N THR A 627 -0.64 -4.41 46.49
CA THR A 627 0.13 -3.56 47.40
C THR A 627 1.17 -2.71 46.68
N GLN A 628 1.70 -1.71 47.38
CA GLN A 628 2.69 -0.80 46.83
C GLN A 628 4.00 -1.51 46.49
N GLU A 629 4.39 -2.52 47.28
CA GLU A 629 5.57 -3.34 47.08
C GLU A 629 5.45 -4.13 45.78
N PHE A 630 4.32 -4.78 45.55
CA PHE A 630 4.03 -5.50 44.31
C PHE A 630 4.02 -4.57 43.09
N ASN A 631 3.35 -3.42 43.20
CA ASN A 631 3.28 -2.43 42.13
C ASN A 631 4.66 -1.89 41.73
N THR A 632 5.54 -1.73 42.70
CA THR A 632 6.91 -1.24 42.49
C THR A 632 7.73 -2.28 41.74
N GLU A 633 7.69 -3.55 42.16
CA GLU A 633 8.43 -4.61 41.49
C GLU A 633 7.90 -4.91 40.08
N TRP A 634 6.58 -4.86 39.88
CA TRP A 634 5.95 -4.99 38.55
C TRP A 634 6.43 -3.92 37.57
N LYS A 635 6.44 -2.65 38.01
CA LYS A 635 6.94 -1.52 37.20
C LYS A 635 8.43 -1.63 36.94
N LYS A 636 9.20 -2.15 37.91
CA LYS A 636 10.63 -2.38 37.76
C LYS A 636 10.92 -3.41 36.67
N ILE A 637 10.25 -4.56 36.70
CA ILE A 637 10.34 -5.58 35.62
C ILE A 637 9.98 -4.95 34.27
N ALA A 638 8.90 -4.17 34.20
CA ALA A 638 8.49 -3.51 32.97
C ALA A 638 9.49 -2.46 32.46
N SER A 639 10.29 -1.86 33.33
CA SER A 639 11.36 -0.93 32.93
C SER A 639 12.63 -1.63 32.48
N GLU A 640 13.00 -2.74 33.14
CA GLU A 640 14.20 -3.53 32.85
C GLU A 640 14.03 -4.42 31.61
N HIS A 641 12.82 -4.92 31.38
CA HIS A 641 12.51 -5.93 30.37
C HIS A 641 11.23 -5.60 29.59
N LYS A 642 11.11 -4.35 29.12
CA LYS A 642 9.88 -3.82 28.51
C LYS A 642 9.29 -4.71 27.40
N GLU A 643 10.09 -5.04 26.39
CA GLU A 643 9.61 -5.79 25.22
C GLU A 643 9.27 -7.24 25.59
N ASP A 644 10.17 -7.90 26.31
CA ASP A 644 10.01 -9.26 26.80
C ASP A 644 8.77 -9.43 27.71
N PHE A 645 8.52 -8.47 28.61
CA PHE A 645 7.40 -8.53 29.55
C PHE A 645 6.06 -8.26 28.84
N ALA A 646 6.04 -7.34 27.86
CA ALA A 646 4.87 -7.15 26.99
C ALA A 646 4.56 -8.41 26.17
N HIS A 647 5.59 -9.06 25.61
CA HIS A 647 5.42 -10.27 24.82
C HIS A 647 4.94 -11.46 25.65
N GLU A 648 5.43 -11.63 26.88
CA GLU A 648 4.97 -12.68 27.78
C GLU A 648 3.49 -12.49 28.17
N GLN A 649 3.07 -11.26 28.47
CA GLN A 649 1.66 -10.94 28.74
C GLN A 649 0.77 -11.24 27.53
N TYR A 650 1.23 -10.90 26.32
CA TYR A 650 0.56 -11.26 25.07
C TYR A 650 0.39 -12.78 24.91
N LEU A 651 1.46 -13.55 25.14
CA LEU A 651 1.42 -15.02 25.04
C LEU A 651 0.48 -15.64 26.08
N PHE A 652 0.40 -15.06 27.27
CA PHE A 652 -0.55 -15.49 28.30
C PHE A 652 -2.00 -15.33 27.82
N ILE A 653 -2.38 -14.17 27.26
CA ILE A 653 -3.72 -13.94 26.70
C ILE A 653 -4.01 -14.89 25.54
N LYS A 654 -3.06 -15.02 24.60
CA LYS A 654 -3.15 -15.96 23.47
C LYS A 654 -3.45 -17.38 23.93
N LYS A 655 -2.73 -17.87 24.94
CA LYS A 655 -2.87 -19.22 25.48
C LYS A 655 -4.20 -19.44 26.19
N THR A 656 -4.65 -18.46 26.97
CA THR A 656 -5.81 -18.59 27.86
C THR A 656 -7.15 -18.33 27.17
N HIS A 657 -7.16 -17.59 26.07
CA HIS A 657 -8.38 -17.22 25.35
C HIS A 657 -8.39 -17.82 23.94
N TYR A 658 -7.58 -17.26 23.05
CA TYR A 658 -7.57 -17.61 21.63
C TYR A 658 -7.33 -19.10 21.37
N GLU A 659 -6.30 -19.70 22.00
CA GLU A 659 -6.00 -21.12 21.79
C GLU A 659 -7.03 -22.05 22.43
N VAL A 660 -7.66 -21.63 23.53
CA VAL A 660 -8.78 -22.35 24.15
C VAL A 660 -9.98 -22.35 23.21
N GLN A 661 -10.30 -21.20 22.62
CA GLN A 661 -11.40 -21.05 21.68
C GLN A 661 -11.18 -21.84 20.39
N LEU A 662 -9.98 -21.81 19.82
CA LEU A 662 -9.61 -22.66 18.69
C LEU A 662 -9.79 -24.15 19.01
N GLY A 663 -9.36 -24.59 20.20
CA GLY A 663 -9.54 -25.97 20.66
C GLY A 663 -11.02 -26.33 20.83
N PHE A 664 -11.84 -25.40 21.33
CA PHE A 664 -13.29 -25.59 21.46
C PHE A 664 -13.98 -25.71 20.10
N LEU A 665 -13.67 -24.81 19.16
CA LEU A 665 -14.21 -24.84 17.79
C LEU A 665 -13.85 -26.14 17.07
N GLY A 666 -12.60 -26.60 17.21
CA GLY A 666 -12.15 -27.88 16.65
C GLY A 666 -12.97 -29.07 17.19
N LYS A 667 -13.25 -29.11 18.50
CA LYS A 667 -14.13 -30.13 19.12
C LYS A 667 -15.57 -30.08 18.61
N LYS A 668 -16.02 -28.94 18.10
CA LYS A 668 -17.34 -28.74 17.48
C LYS A 668 -17.35 -28.98 15.96
N GLY A 669 -16.24 -29.46 15.40
CA GLY A 669 -16.12 -29.75 13.97
C GLY A 669 -15.75 -28.54 13.10
N ILE A 670 -15.55 -27.36 13.70
CA ILE A 670 -15.15 -26.14 12.98
C ILE A 670 -13.62 -26.07 13.01
N ASN A 671 -13.00 -26.64 11.97
CA ASN A 671 -11.54 -26.68 11.84
C ASN A 671 -11.02 -25.53 10.99
N ILE A 672 -10.48 -24.51 11.64
CA ILE A 672 -9.90 -23.33 10.98
C ILE A 672 -8.42 -23.63 10.68
N LYS A 673 -8.12 -24.00 9.43
CA LYS A 673 -6.79 -24.47 8.97
C LYS A 673 -6.06 -23.52 8.01
N HIS A 674 -6.52 -22.28 7.88
CA HIS A 674 -5.90 -21.26 7.03
C HIS A 674 -5.16 -20.21 7.87
N LYS A 675 -4.56 -19.19 7.23
CA LYS A 675 -3.83 -18.08 7.91
C LYS A 675 -4.48 -16.71 7.72
N ARG A 676 -5.75 -16.65 7.32
CA ARG A 676 -6.47 -15.38 7.05
C ARG A 676 -6.58 -14.55 8.32
N ALA A 677 -5.77 -13.51 8.42
CA ALA A 677 -5.63 -12.63 9.58
C ALA A 677 -6.96 -12.24 10.23
N ALA A 678 -7.92 -11.76 9.43
CA ALA A 678 -9.23 -11.29 9.92
C ALA A 678 -10.04 -12.37 10.67
N ILE A 679 -10.03 -13.63 10.19
CA ILE A 679 -10.76 -14.71 10.87
C ILE A 679 -10.07 -15.08 12.17
N HIS A 680 -8.75 -15.08 12.20
CA HIS A 680 -8.01 -15.37 13.43
C HIS A 680 -8.15 -14.24 14.46
N ASP A 681 -8.22 -12.99 14.01
CA ASP A 681 -8.51 -11.85 14.88
C ASP A 681 -9.96 -11.81 15.36
N MET A 682 -10.91 -12.29 14.56
CA MET A 682 -12.30 -12.49 15.00
C MET A 682 -12.40 -13.57 16.10
N ILE A 683 -11.53 -14.58 16.09
CA ILE A 683 -11.49 -15.62 17.14
C ILE A 683 -10.73 -15.12 18.37
N TRP A 684 -9.77 -14.21 18.16
CA TRP A 684 -9.04 -13.57 19.23
C TRP A 684 -9.93 -12.64 20.04
N SER A 685 -10.67 -11.76 19.34
CA SER A 685 -11.68 -10.86 19.89
C SER A 685 -12.86 -11.61 20.50
#